data_AF-A0A524FUB1-F1
#
_entry.id   AF-A0A524FUB1-F1
#
_cell.length_a   1.000
_cell.length_b   1.000
_cell.length_c   1.000
_cell.angle_alpha   90.00
_cell.angle_beta   90.00
_cell.angle_gamma   90.00
#
_symmetry.space_group_name_H-M   'P 1'
#
loop_
_entity.id
_entity.type
_entity.pdbx_description
1 polymer ?
#
loop_
_entity_poly.entity_id
_entity_poly.type
_entity_poly.pdbx_seq_one_letter_code
_entity_poly.pdbx_strand_id
1 'polypeptide(L)'
;MPISNTLPVRVWISTEECEEGNIEFHSDDVVIKLQSGVTLSSNISDSGILYEIQSNITLDEKGNTTHETLDSTYKIQLKPILRVKHPYTNQGIQFFEDIFPPSTKGFYGRLQAGELDALYTIHQIKDNPQLFLSISNPYTNQIYETLIIQPYEAEALSMIEDNQLRQTIFNEAASNRAKSREELLSILDSPSPSGQEFKKLIGDIYVPNLKIGDTMRETLIQIVPSSFPASVREELMVFLVYVLKGEIPDNDPLEYSFKFSSMTIAETLLNGHLMHLIDGTEWPSYAKLMTLAERDQLDFPKQAVSDSVKNTPWLLFNAKCAEHLPNWLDIAIKSAMNLNTSNKVVLTLPTSKSSARRSKKAWKQRFAEMSHRLRVYGHINHSSLGIVELVYLGAAYRWAHRHMKFITRLGGMGESSPHMQVMMVPISVVEQMKRALPSIMHVAWSSRKSNLDLFHTKLGKWEVSQEKLVNSLEKGSSIRRLLKDFGENNASEIYPLSMEEAKMIDLVAEGVDLSYLEIPEFLSNWDSDEKRGRKIISHLIKQKIMKLTYEVSDTSLVSLSIIANGKSDRVYSLVSSFLKNTPTSYARLDETGENAVILTRLPEESVYDIASQLTSKGIEQDINIRCMRPTTFRRYTSNLYQRLLKDDGTWDDDVSAFLSQARSKRKELSKSNA
;
A
#
# COMPACT_ATOMS: atom_id res chain seq x y z
N MET A 1 -0.86 34.01 -11.15
CA MET A 1 -2.20 34.66 -11.02
C MET A 1 -2.92 34.04 -9.84
N PRO A 2 -3.87 34.73 -9.18
CA PRO A 2 -4.65 34.12 -8.10
C PRO A 2 -5.43 32.92 -8.65
N ILE A 3 -5.44 31.84 -7.89
CA ILE A 3 -6.08 30.59 -8.30
C ILE A 3 -7.59 30.80 -8.23
N SER A 4 -8.30 30.46 -9.32
CA SER A 4 -9.73 30.76 -9.42
C SER A 4 -10.58 29.69 -8.72
N ASN A 5 -11.63 30.14 -8.01
CA ASN A 5 -12.64 29.26 -7.42
C ASN A 5 -13.77 28.93 -8.40
N THR A 6 -13.75 29.54 -9.58
CA THR A 6 -14.80 29.40 -10.60
C THR A 6 -14.18 29.31 -11.98
N LEU A 7 -14.88 28.66 -12.91
CA LEU A 7 -14.50 28.63 -14.33
C LEU A 7 -15.64 29.21 -15.18
N PRO A 8 -15.37 30.20 -16.05
CA PRO A 8 -16.40 30.74 -16.93
C PRO A 8 -16.84 29.67 -17.94
N VAL A 9 -18.15 29.53 -18.09
CA VAL A 9 -18.79 28.53 -18.95
C VAL A 9 -19.92 29.16 -19.76
N ARG A 10 -20.23 28.54 -20.89
CA ARG A 10 -21.45 28.80 -21.66
C ARG A 10 -22.39 27.61 -21.51
N VAL A 11 -23.57 27.82 -20.96
CA VAL A 11 -24.56 26.77 -20.71
C VAL A 11 -25.59 26.76 -21.82
N TRP A 12 -25.93 25.57 -22.31
CA TRP A 12 -26.99 25.35 -23.29
C TRP A 12 -28.29 25.04 -22.54
N ILE A 13 -29.22 26.00 -22.58
CA ILE A 13 -30.57 25.86 -21.98
C ILE A 13 -31.49 25.10 -22.95
N SER A 14 -31.28 25.31 -24.25
CA SER A 14 -31.91 24.57 -25.34
C SER A 14 -30.92 24.33 -26.48
N THR A 15 -31.36 23.76 -27.61
CA THR A 15 -30.48 23.56 -28.79
C THR A 15 -30.01 24.87 -29.43
N GLU A 16 -30.71 25.97 -29.19
CA GLU A 16 -30.45 27.28 -29.80
C GLU A 16 -30.15 28.38 -28.79
N GLU A 17 -30.49 28.18 -27.51
CA GLU A 17 -30.31 29.17 -26.45
C GLU A 17 -29.12 28.83 -25.55
N CYS A 18 -28.21 29.79 -25.41
CA CYS A 18 -27.09 29.70 -24.51
C CYS A 18 -26.98 30.92 -23.59
N GLU A 19 -26.53 30.67 -22.36
CA GLU A 19 -26.30 31.69 -21.35
C GLU A 19 -24.91 31.53 -20.76
N GLU A 20 -24.26 32.65 -20.42
CA GLU A 20 -22.98 32.62 -19.73
C GLU A 20 -23.15 32.40 -18.23
N GLY A 21 -22.21 31.71 -17.62
CA GLY A 21 -22.19 31.44 -16.19
C GLY A 21 -20.81 31.06 -15.67
N ASN A 22 -20.77 30.71 -14.40
CA ASN A 22 -19.56 30.24 -13.72
C ASN A 22 -19.83 28.89 -13.06
N ILE A 23 -18.98 27.90 -13.35
CA ILE A 23 -19.05 26.58 -12.72
C ILE A 23 -18.20 26.52 -11.45
N GLU A 24 -18.76 25.89 -10.43
CA GLU A 24 -18.17 25.63 -9.11
C GLU A 24 -18.23 24.12 -8.82
N PHE A 25 -17.13 23.57 -8.31
CA PHE A 25 -17.01 22.16 -7.94
C PHE A 25 -17.00 22.06 -6.41
N HIS A 26 -18.14 21.68 -5.82
CA HIS A 26 -18.26 21.46 -4.37
C HIS A 26 -18.01 20.00 -4.02
N SER A 27 -17.82 19.69 -2.72
CA SER A 27 -17.67 18.31 -2.25
C SER A 27 -18.87 17.42 -2.57
N ASP A 28 -20.07 18.01 -2.58
CA ASP A 28 -21.35 17.27 -2.63
C ASP A 28 -22.18 17.61 -3.88
N ASP A 29 -21.82 18.65 -4.64
CA ASP A 29 -22.50 19.02 -5.90
C ASP A 29 -21.54 19.68 -6.92
N VAL A 30 -21.96 19.74 -8.19
CA VAL A 30 -21.37 20.62 -9.21
C VAL A 30 -22.43 21.62 -9.62
N VAL A 31 -22.10 22.91 -9.51
CA VAL A 31 -23.07 24.00 -9.61
C VAL A 31 -22.64 24.99 -10.68
N ILE A 32 -23.58 25.44 -11.52
CA ILE A 32 -23.37 26.56 -12.42
C ILE A 32 -24.24 27.73 -11.99
N LYS A 33 -23.63 28.88 -11.73
CA LYS A 33 -24.33 30.16 -11.50
C LYS A 33 -24.37 30.95 -12.80
N LEU A 34 -25.56 31.09 -13.37
CA LEU A 34 -25.79 31.85 -14.60
C LEU A 34 -25.80 33.37 -14.33
N GLN A 35 -25.52 34.17 -15.35
CA GLN A 35 -25.57 35.64 -15.24
C GLN A 35 -26.98 36.17 -14.89
N SER A 36 -28.03 35.44 -15.25
CA SER A 36 -29.43 35.71 -14.83
C SER A 36 -29.68 35.55 -13.33
N GLY A 37 -28.73 34.96 -12.58
CA GLY A 37 -28.89 34.64 -11.16
C GLY A 37 -29.51 33.26 -10.90
N VAL A 38 -29.84 32.50 -11.95
CA VAL A 38 -30.29 31.11 -11.84
C VAL A 38 -29.12 30.19 -11.50
N THR A 39 -29.34 29.25 -10.59
CA THR A 39 -28.35 28.26 -10.17
C THR A 39 -28.76 26.87 -10.66
N LEU A 40 -27.93 26.27 -11.50
CA LEU A 40 -28.11 24.90 -12.00
C LEU A 40 -27.26 23.95 -11.16
N SER A 41 -27.86 22.87 -10.66
CA SER A 41 -27.21 21.88 -9.78
C SER A 41 -27.18 20.52 -10.44
N SER A 42 -26.05 19.82 -10.38
CA SER A 42 -25.91 18.47 -10.91
C SER A 42 -26.79 17.43 -10.19
N ASN A 43 -27.15 17.69 -8.94
CA ASN A 43 -27.99 16.81 -8.12
C ASN A 43 -29.50 16.95 -8.39
N ILE A 44 -29.93 18.14 -8.82
CA ILE A 44 -31.36 18.47 -9.00
C ILE A 44 -31.75 18.45 -10.49
N SER A 45 -30.81 18.78 -11.37
CA SER A 45 -31.08 18.92 -12.79
C SER A 45 -31.15 17.56 -13.49
N ASP A 46 -32.05 17.44 -14.46
CA ASP A 46 -32.04 16.32 -15.39
C ASP A 46 -30.67 16.19 -16.07
N SER A 47 -30.30 14.96 -16.46
CA SER A 47 -29.03 14.65 -17.10
C SER A 47 -28.78 15.42 -18.43
N GLY A 48 -29.71 16.22 -18.91
CA GLY A 48 -29.63 16.92 -20.20
C GLY A 48 -28.87 18.24 -20.23
N ILE A 49 -28.47 18.83 -19.09
CA ILE A 49 -27.78 20.13 -19.10
C ILE A 49 -26.36 20.00 -19.66
N LEU A 50 -26.05 20.80 -20.67
CA LEU A 50 -24.74 20.85 -21.33
C LEU A 50 -24.07 22.21 -21.12
N TYR A 51 -22.76 22.23 -20.93
CA TYR A 51 -21.97 23.44 -20.84
C TYR A 51 -20.69 23.35 -21.68
N GLU A 52 -20.15 24.49 -22.07
CA GLU A 52 -18.89 24.64 -22.80
C GLU A 52 -17.90 25.43 -21.95
N ILE A 53 -16.64 24.97 -21.95
CA ILE A 53 -15.52 25.69 -21.34
C ILE A 53 -14.71 26.39 -22.44
N GLN A 54 -14.18 27.57 -22.13
CA GLN A 54 -13.40 28.37 -23.07
C GLN A 54 -11.88 28.17 -22.93
N SER A 55 -11.42 27.71 -21.76
CA SER A 55 -10.00 27.49 -21.46
C SER A 55 -9.82 26.33 -20.50
N ASN A 56 -8.74 25.57 -20.67
CA ASN A 56 -8.23 24.66 -19.66
C ASN A 56 -7.40 25.44 -18.62
N ILE A 57 -7.45 24.95 -17.40
CA ILE A 57 -6.62 25.37 -16.28
C ILE A 57 -5.53 24.31 -16.12
N THR A 58 -4.27 24.69 -16.28
CA THR A 58 -3.11 23.78 -16.20
C THR A 58 -2.10 24.31 -15.20
N LEU A 59 -1.08 23.53 -14.87
CA LEU A 59 0.04 23.96 -14.03
C LEU A 59 1.32 24.15 -14.85
N ASP A 60 2.07 25.22 -14.56
CA ASP A 60 3.43 25.42 -15.05
C ASP A 60 4.47 24.58 -14.28
N GLU A 61 5.74 24.64 -14.68
CA GLU A 61 6.85 23.89 -14.05
C GLU A 61 7.07 24.23 -12.58
N LYS A 62 6.57 25.39 -12.15
CA LYS A 62 6.67 25.90 -10.78
C LYS A 62 5.39 25.67 -9.98
N GLY A 63 4.40 24.98 -10.54
CA GLY A 63 3.11 24.70 -9.90
C GLY A 63 2.15 25.88 -9.89
N ASN A 64 2.37 26.90 -10.72
CA ASN A 64 1.43 28.01 -10.87
C ASN A 64 0.37 27.67 -11.91
N THR A 65 -0.85 28.12 -11.64
CA THR A 65 -1.97 27.97 -12.55
C THR A 65 -1.81 28.82 -13.82
N THR A 66 -1.97 28.19 -14.99
CA THR A 66 -1.97 28.79 -16.33
C THR A 66 -3.28 28.49 -17.05
N HIS A 67 -3.75 29.43 -17.88
CA HIS A 67 -4.92 29.24 -18.72
C HIS A 67 -4.50 28.96 -20.16
N GLU A 68 -4.90 27.81 -20.68
CA GLU A 68 -4.66 27.44 -22.08
C GLU A 68 -5.99 27.49 -22.85
N THR A 69 -5.99 28.15 -24.01
CA THR A 69 -7.17 28.17 -24.88
C THR A 69 -7.37 26.78 -25.47
N LEU A 70 -8.62 26.29 -25.48
CA LEU A 70 -8.93 25.00 -26.08
C LEU A 70 -8.96 25.08 -27.60
N ASP A 71 -8.35 24.09 -28.26
CA ASP A 71 -8.35 23.96 -29.72
C ASP A 71 -9.76 23.68 -30.30
N SER A 72 -10.69 23.20 -29.47
CA SER A 72 -12.06 22.87 -29.86
C SER A 72 -13.04 23.07 -28.70
N THR A 73 -14.28 23.43 -29.03
CA THR A 73 -15.35 23.65 -28.06
C THR A 73 -16.04 22.33 -27.74
N TYR A 74 -15.96 21.90 -26.48
CA TYR A 74 -16.56 20.65 -26.03
C TYR A 74 -17.88 20.92 -25.30
N LYS A 75 -18.95 20.22 -25.69
CA LYS A 75 -20.23 20.23 -24.97
C LYS A 75 -20.19 19.16 -23.87
N ILE A 76 -20.05 19.59 -22.63
CA ILE A 76 -19.84 18.74 -21.46
C ILE A 76 -21.15 18.61 -20.69
N GLN A 77 -21.48 17.40 -20.25
CA GLN A 77 -22.66 17.13 -19.44
C GLN A 77 -22.45 17.60 -17.99
N LEU A 78 -23.37 18.41 -17.45
CA LEU A 78 -23.26 18.92 -16.07
C LEU A 78 -23.25 17.78 -15.05
N LYS A 79 -24.07 16.75 -15.25
CA LYS A 79 -24.09 15.58 -14.37
C LYS A 79 -22.78 14.80 -14.51
N PRO A 80 -21.96 14.70 -13.45
CA PRO A 80 -20.71 13.97 -13.51
C PRO A 80 -20.96 12.46 -13.52
N ILE A 81 -20.07 11.73 -14.18
CA ILE A 81 -20.07 10.26 -14.21
C ILE A 81 -19.30 9.66 -13.02
N LEU A 82 -18.30 10.39 -12.49
CA LEU A 82 -17.51 9.99 -11.33
C LEU A 82 -17.11 11.22 -10.53
N ARG A 83 -17.19 11.10 -9.19
CA ARG A 83 -16.67 12.06 -8.23
C ARG A 83 -15.95 11.30 -7.14
N VAL A 84 -14.68 11.58 -6.95
CA VAL A 84 -13.84 10.85 -6.00
C VAL A 84 -12.81 11.78 -5.39
N LYS A 85 -12.50 11.57 -4.10
CA LYS A 85 -11.44 12.30 -3.41
C LYS A 85 -10.15 11.48 -3.50
N HIS A 86 -9.08 12.14 -3.93
CA HIS A 86 -7.73 11.59 -3.92
C HIS A 86 -6.74 12.68 -3.52
N PRO A 87 -5.55 12.29 -3.01
CA PRO A 87 -4.46 13.22 -2.80
C PRO A 87 -4.05 13.92 -4.10
N TYR A 88 -3.43 15.08 -3.95
CA TYR A 88 -2.92 15.88 -5.04
C TYR A 88 -1.73 16.73 -4.58
N THR A 89 -0.77 16.95 -5.48
CA THR A 89 0.30 17.93 -5.30
C THR A 89 0.31 18.87 -6.49
N ASN A 90 0.49 20.15 -6.24
CA ASN A 90 0.69 21.15 -7.29
C ASN A 90 2.17 21.25 -7.72
N GLN A 91 3.07 20.46 -7.14
CA GLN A 91 4.49 20.48 -7.45
C GLN A 91 4.85 19.39 -8.47
N GLY A 92 5.64 19.75 -9.48
CA GLY A 92 6.16 18.83 -10.49
C GLY A 92 5.17 18.50 -11.61
N ILE A 93 5.66 18.55 -12.86
CA ILE A 93 4.85 18.20 -14.05
C ILE A 93 4.90 16.70 -14.33
N GLN A 94 6.05 16.05 -14.09
CA GLN A 94 6.28 14.65 -14.41
C GLN A 94 7.06 13.95 -13.30
N PHE A 95 6.52 12.84 -12.82
CA PHE A 95 7.16 11.99 -11.83
C PHE A 95 7.86 10.83 -12.53
N PHE A 96 8.97 10.33 -11.98
CA PHE A 96 9.65 9.16 -12.54
C PHE A 96 8.75 7.90 -12.59
N GLU A 97 7.72 7.90 -11.75
CA GLU A 97 6.69 6.86 -11.68
C GLU A 97 5.41 7.22 -12.45
N ASP A 98 5.45 8.28 -13.26
CA ASP A 98 4.33 8.64 -14.12
C ASP A 98 4.22 7.60 -15.23
N ILE A 99 3.40 6.61 -14.96
CA ILE A 99 3.20 5.48 -15.84
C ILE A 99 2.48 5.92 -17.11
N PHE A 100 1.61 6.93 -17.05
CA PHE A 100 0.69 7.39 -18.10
C PHE A 100 1.41 8.08 -19.29
N PRO A 101 0.77 8.14 -20.48
CA PRO A 101 1.39 8.80 -21.62
C PRO A 101 1.48 10.32 -21.39
N PRO A 102 2.42 11.03 -22.05
CA PRO A 102 2.63 12.47 -21.86
C PRO A 102 1.37 13.34 -22.08
N SER A 103 0.39 12.85 -22.83
CA SER A 103 -0.89 13.52 -23.07
C SER A 103 -1.70 13.80 -21.80
N THR A 104 -1.41 13.13 -20.68
CA THR A 104 -2.07 13.36 -19.38
C THR A 104 -1.53 14.55 -18.61
N LYS A 105 -0.46 15.20 -19.10
CA LYS A 105 0.29 16.24 -18.38
C LYS A 105 0.70 15.80 -16.96
N GLY A 106 0.82 14.49 -16.73
CA GLY A 106 1.25 13.88 -15.48
C GLY A 106 0.34 14.06 -14.26
N PHE A 107 -0.98 14.28 -14.47
CA PHE A 107 -1.92 14.39 -13.34
C PHE A 107 -1.90 13.14 -12.45
N TYR A 108 -1.67 11.96 -13.03
CA TYR A 108 -1.60 10.73 -12.26
C TYR A 108 -0.37 10.69 -11.35
N GLY A 109 0.78 11.18 -11.81
CA GLY A 109 1.95 11.36 -10.95
C GLY A 109 1.65 12.29 -9.76
N ARG A 110 0.93 13.40 -10.00
CA ARG A 110 0.49 14.33 -8.95
C ARG A 110 -0.52 13.70 -7.99
N LEU A 111 -1.43 12.87 -8.48
CA LEU A 111 -2.35 12.11 -7.66
C LEU A 111 -1.60 11.20 -6.68
N GLN A 112 -0.52 10.59 -7.13
CA GLN A 112 0.25 9.61 -6.35
C GLN A 112 1.26 10.25 -5.38
N ALA A 113 1.84 11.39 -5.74
CA ALA A 113 2.76 12.14 -4.90
C ALA A 113 2.07 13.17 -3.99
N GLY A 114 0.74 13.26 -4.07
CA GLY A 114 -0.05 14.27 -3.39
C GLY A 114 -0.15 14.04 -1.88
N GLU A 115 -0.24 15.14 -1.14
CA GLU A 115 -0.55 15.16 0.30
C GLU A 115 -1.82 15.97 0.59
N LEU A 116 -2.28 16.79 -0.37
CA LEU A 116 -3.47 17.62 -0.22
C LEU A 116 -4.70 16.87 -0.70
N ASP A 117 -5.79 16.91 0.05
CA ASP A 117 -7.08 16.40 -0.42
C ASP A 117 -7.55 17.19 -1.65
N ALA A 118 -7.87 16.47 -2.73
CA ALA A 118 -8.47 17.03 -3.93
C ALA A 118 -9.70 16.22 -4.36
N LEU A 119 -10.69 16.92 -4.92
CA LEU A 119 -11.86 16.34 -5.57
C LEU A 119 -11.60 16.23 -7.07
N TYR A 120 -11.66 15.00 -7.56
CA TYR A 120 -11.60 14.67 -8.99
C TYR A 120 -13.03 14.47 -9.48
N THR A 121 -13.45 15.28 -10.44
CA THR A 121 -14.80 15.25 -11.03
C THR A 121 -14.69 14.97 -12.52
N ILE A 122 -15.36 13.91 -12.98
CA ILE A 122 -15.34 13.48 -14.38
C ILE A 122 -16.71 13.71 -15.00
N HIS A 123 -16.73 14.35 -16.17
CA HIS A 123 -17.92 14.59 -16.97
C HIS A 123 -17.81 13.93 -18.34
N GLN A 124 -18.96 13.50 -18.86
CA GLN A 124 -19.06 13.02 -20.24
C GLN A 124 -19.06 14.22 -21.21
N ILE A 125 -18.35 14.08 -22.34
CA ILE A 125 -18.44 15.01 -23.45
C ILE A 125 -19.44 14.45 -24.47
N LYS A 126 -20.41 15.27 -24.86
CA LYS A 126 -21.41 14.87 -25.84
C LYS A 126 -20.75 14.58 -27.19
N ASP A 127 -21.12 13.45 -27.78
CA ASP A 127 -20.65 12.97 -29.09
C ASP A 127 -19.12 12.80 -29.19
N ASN A 128 -18.40 12.72 -28.07
CA ASN A 128 -16.96 12.48 -28.01
C ASN A 128 -16.64 11.38 -26.98
N PRO A 129 -15.83 10.35 -27.33
CA PRO A 129 -15.42 9.34 -26.36
C PRO A 129 -14.51 9.88 -25.26
N GLN A 130 -13.85 11.04 -25.42
CA GLN A 130 -13.04 11.65 -24.37
C GLN A 130 -13.91 12.18 -23.22
N LEU A 131 -13.28 12.35 -22.07
CA LEU A 131 -13.92 12.80 -20.84
C LEU A 131 -13.30 14.12 -20.39
N PHE A 132 -14.09 14.92 -19.67
CA PHE A 132 -13.61 16.14 -19.05
C PHE A 132 -13.34 15.90 -17.57
N LEU A 133 -12.11 16.15 -17.13
CA LEU A 133 -11.66 16.04 -15.75
C LEU A 133 -11.46 17.43 -15.14
N SER A 134 -12.01 17.64 -13.95
CA SER A 134 -11.71 18.78 -13.08
C SER A 134 -11.09 18.28 -11.77
N ILE A 135 -9.99 18.92 -11.35
CA ILE A 135 -9.31 18.68 -10.08
C ILE A 135 -9.43 19.95 -9.24
N SER A 136 -10.05 19.85 -8.06
CA SER A 136 -10.37 21.01 -7.22
C SER A 136 -10.16 20.73 -5.74
N ASN A 137 -10.00 21.79 -4.95
CA ASN A 137 -9.98 21.69 -3.49
C ASN A 137 -11.41 21.45 -2.97
N PRO A 138 -11.67 20.37 -2.22
CA PRO A 138 -13.02 20.04 -1.75
C PRO A 138 -13.58 21.01 -0.70
N TYR A 139 -12.73 21.85 -0.09
CA TYR A 139 -13.12 22.79 0.97
C TYR A 139 -13.20 24.23 0.47
N THR A 140 -12.28 24.66 -0.40
CA THR A 140 -12.25 26.03 -0.93
C THR A 140 -12.89 26.18 -2.31
N ASN A 141 -13.23 25.06 -2.97
CA ASN A 141 -13.68 24.97 -4.36
C ASN A 141 -12.66 25.51 -5.39
N GLN A 142 -11.44 25.76 -4.95
CA GLN A 142 -10.36 26.25 -5.79
C GLN A 142 -10.02 25.22 -6.86
N ILE A 143 -10.06 25.60 -8.14
CA ILE A 143 -9.78 24.71 -9.26
C ILE A 143 -8.27 24.65 -9.47
N TYR A 144 -7.68 23.48 -9.34
CA TYR A 144 -6.26 23.25 -9.59
C TYR A 144 -5.99 23.02 -11.07
N GLU A 145 -6.75 22.11 -11.71
CA GLU A 145 -6.57 21.74 -13.10
C GLU A 145 -7.90 21.35 -13.76
N THR A 146 -7.98 21.58 -15.07
CA THR A 146 -9.02 21.01 -15.94
C THR A 146 -8.39 20.45 -17.21
N LEU A 147 -8.74 19.20 -17.53
CA LEU A 147 -8.08 18.40 -18.57
C LEU A 147 -9.11 17.62 -19.39
N ILE A 148 -8.82 17.42 -20.67
CA ILE A 148 -9.51 16.43 -21.50
C ILE A 148 -8.70 15.14 -21.43
N ILE A 149 -9.32 14.08 -20.93
CA ILE A 149 -8.69 12.78 -20.71
C ILE A 149 -9.35 11.71 -21.55
N GLN A 150 -8.64 10.62 -21.82
CA GLN A 150 -9.18 9.43 -22.44
C GLN A 150 -9.95 8.58 -21.40
N PRO A 151 -10.95 7.78 -21.80
CA PRO A 151 -11.68 6.90 -20.88
C PRO A 151 -10.79 6.02 -20.01
N TYR A 152 -9.71 5.48 -20.59
CA TYR A 152 -8.78 4.62 -19.85
C TYR A 152 -7.99 5.33 -18.75
N GLU A 153 -7.95 6.67 -18.75
CA GLU A 153 -7.26 7.49 -17.75
C GLU A 153 -8.15 7.76 -16.56
N ALA A 154 -9.47 7.88 -16.78
CA ALA A 154 -10.48 7.98 -15.74
C ALA A 154 -10.50 6.72 -14.84
N GLU A 155 -10.18 5.55 -15.42
CA GLU A 155 -10.16 4.28 -14.70
C GLU A 155 -9.23 4.28 -13.48
N ALA A 156 -8.13 5.01 -13.55
CA ALA A 156 -7.17 5.10 -12.46
C ALA A 156 -7.78 5.75 -11.20
N LEU A 157 -8.76 6.64 -11.38
CA LEU A 157 -9.45 7.35 -10.30
C LEU A 157 -10.44 6.46 -9.54
N SER A 158 -10.91 5.37 -10.15
CA SER A 158 -11.78 4.37 -9.49
C SER A 158 -11.01 3.43 -8.55
N MET A 159 -9.68 3.43 -8.64
CA MET A 159 -8.86 2.54 -7.84
C MET A 159 -8.50 3.17 -6.50
N ILE A 160 -8.54 2.35 -5.45
CA ILE A 160 -8.10 2.75 -4.12
C ILE A 160 -6.80 2.01 -3.84
N GLU A 161 -5.73 2.75 -3.56
CA GLU A 161 -4.47 2.13 -3.13
C GLU A 161 -4.57 1.68 -1.67
N ASP A 162 -4.22 0.42 -1.41
CA ASP A 162 -4.39 -0.21 -0.10
C ASP A 162 -3.61 0.51 1.03
N ASN A 163 -2.42 1.04 0.71
CA ASN A 163 -1.62 1.82 1.66
C ASN A 163 -2.29 3.15 2.01
N GLN A 164 -2.85 3.83 1.01
CA GLN A 164 -3.54 5.10 1.17
C GLN A 164 -4.79 4.91 2.02
N LEU A 165 -5.63 3.91 1.71
CA LEU A 165 -6.81 3.58 2.51
C LEU A 165 -6.43 3.33 3.97
N ARG A 166 -5.40 2.50 4.22
CA ARG A 166 -4.91 2.26 5.58
C ARG A 166 -4.51 3.53 6.31
N GLN A 167 -3.73 4.40 5.65
CA GLN A 167 -3.25 5.64 6.25
C GLN A 167 -4.42 6.58 6.56
N THR A 168 -5.36 6.76 5.63
CA THR A 168 -6.57 7.56 5.84
C THR A 168 -7.36 7.06 7.05
N ILE A 169 -7.67 5.75 7.10
CA ILE A 169 -8.43 5.18 8.21
C ILE A 169 -7.67 5.28 9.54
N PHE A 170 -6.36 5.06 9.53
CA PHE A 170 -5.56 5.19 10.74
C PHE A 170 -5.54 6.63 11.25
N ASN A 171 -5.42 7.62 10.36
CA ASN A 171 -5.45 9.04 10.70
C ASN A 171 -6.82 9.46 11.25
N GLU A 172 -7.92 8.98 10.67
CA GLU A 172 -9.29 9.17 11.19
C GLU A 172 -9.46 8.55 12.58
N ALA A 173 -8.95 7.33 12.78
CA ALA A 173 -8.99 6.66 14.07
C ALA A 173 -8.12 7.36 15.12
N ALA A 174 -6.99 7.94 14.69
CA ALA A 174 -6.07 8.68 15.52
C ALA A 174 -6.62 10.05 15.90
N SER A 175 -7.34 10.77 15.04
CA SER A 175 -7.78 12.15 15.31
C SER A 175 -8.59 12.30 16.60
N ASN A 176 -9.35 11.26 16.98
CA ASN A 176 -10.19 11.26 18.20
C ASN A 176 -9.48 10.69 19.44
N ARG A 177 -8.26 10.15 19.28
CA ARG A 177 -7.54 9.39 20.33
C ARG A 177 -6.13 9.92 20.61
N ALA A 178 -5.55 10.59 19.63
CA ALA A 178 -4.22 11.15 19.68
C ALA A 178 -4.18 12.37 20.58
N LYS A 179 -3.05 12.57 21.24
CA LYS A 179 -2.75 13.87 21.83
C LYS A 179 -2.34 14.83 20.72
N SER A 180 -2.77 16.08 20.85
CA SER A 180 -2.27 17.15 19.99
C SER A 180 -0.74 17.26 20.12
N ARG A 181 -0.07 17.73 19.07
CA ARG A 181 1.38 17.90 19.09
C ARG A 181 1.77 18.85 20.24
N GLU A 182 1.00 19.89 20.45
CA GLU A 182 1.16 20.89 21.51
C GLU A 182 1.09 20.26 22.91
N GLU A 183 0.11 19.38 23.16
CA GLU A 183 0.00 18.64 24.43
C GLU A 183 1.17 17.69 24.69
N LEU A 184 1.73 17.09 23.63
CA LEU A 184 2.91 16.25 23.77
C LEU A 184 4.16 17.09 24.05
N LEU A 185 4.30 18.24 23.39
CA LEU A 185 5.42 19.15 23.60
C LEU A 185 5.39 19.83 24.97
N SER A 186 4.22 20.04 25.58
CA SER A 186 4.12 20.67 26.90
C SER A 186 4.81 19.85 28.01
N ILE A 187 5.09 18.56 27.77
CA ILE A 187 5.88 17.74 28.69
C ILE A 187 7.31 18.27 28.85
N LEU A 188 7.83 18.97 27.84
CA LEU A 188 9.18 19.54 27.85
C LEU A 188 9.29 20.74 28.80
N ASP A 189 8.17 21.33 29.21
CA ASP A 189 8.14 22.45 30.14
C ASP A 189 8.02 21.98 31.61
N SER A 190 8.01 20.65 31.83
CA SER A 190 8.10 20.06 33.16
C SER A 190 9.51 20.22 33.78
N PRO A 191 9.65 20.08 35.11
CA PRO A 191 10.93 20.23 35.79
C PRO A 191 12.01 19.31 35.20
N SER A 192 13.24 19.82 35.12
CA SER A 192 14.41 19.06 34.69
C SER A 192 14.58 17.73 35.43
N PRO A 193 15.23 16.73 34.78
CA PRO A 193 15.50 15.46 35.43
C PRO A 193 16.48 15.64 36.58
N SER A 194 16.39 14.77 37.58
CA SER A 194 17.42 14.72 38.63
C SER A 194 18.79 14.40 38.02
N GLY A 195 19.87 14.82 38.69
CA GLY A 195 21.22 14.55 38.19
C GLY A 195 21.53 13.06 38.00
N GLN A 196 20.88 12.17 38.77
CA GLN A 196 21.01 10.72 38.61
C GLN A 196 20.30 10.20 37.36
N GLU A 197 19.06 10.63 37.13
CA GLU A 197 18.28 10.30 35.93
C GLU A 197 18.98 10.81 34.67
N PHE A 198 19.50 12.04 34.73
CA PHE A 198 20.23 12.65 33.64
C PHE A 198 21.53 11.92 33.32
N LYS A 199 22.29 11.52 34.35
CA LYS A 199 23.50 10.72 34.18
C LYS A 199 23.20 9.36 33.54
N LYS A 200 22.07 8.74 33.86
CA LYS A 200 21.61 7.48 33.23
C LYS A 200 21.33 7.67 31.74
N LEU A 201 20.74 8.82 31.35
CA LEU A 201 20.44 9.14 29.96
C LEU A 201 21.69 9.38 29.10
N ILE A 202 22.68 10.06 29.67
CA ILE A 202 23.92 10.43 28.96
C ILE A 202 24.92 9.27 28.93
N GLY A 203 24.94 8.45 29.99
CA GLY A 203 25.90 7.36 30.11
C GLY A 203 27.35 7.86 30.14
N ASP A 204 28.16 7.42 29.17
CA ASP A 204 29.60 7.65 29.07
C ASP A 204 30.00 8.78 28.11
N ILE A 205 29.03 9.55 27.59
CA ILE A 205 29.29 10.59 26.59
C ILE A 205 29.73 11.88 27.28
N TYR A 206 30.75 12.52 26.71
CA TYR A 206 31.12 13.88 27.08
C TYR A 206 30.34 14.91 26.25
N VAL A 207 29.49 15.69 26.91
CA VAL A 207 28.83 16.88 26.34
C VAL A 207 29.49 18.13 26.94
N PRO A 208 30.18 18.96 26.12
CA PRO A 208 30.84 20.16 26.62
C PRO A 208 29.86 21.15 27.25
N ASN A 209 30.21 21.74 28.39
CA ASN A 209 29.43 22.78 29.07
C ASN A 209 27.99 22.40 29.44
N LEU A 210 27.72 21.10 29.59
CA LEU A 210 26.41 20.58 29.94
C LEU A 210 25.92 21.13 31.29
N LYS A 211 24.75 21.79 31.29
CA LYS A 211 24.09 22.31 32.48
C LYS A 211 22.68 21.74 32.58
N ILE A 212 22.26 21.41 33.80
CA ILE A 212 20.85 21.10 34.08
C ILE A 212 20.13 22.44 34.21
N GLY A 213 19.21 22.73 33.28
CA GLY A 213 18.36 23.92 33.30
C GLY A 213 17.18 23.77 34.25
N ASP A 214 16.23 24.69 34.20
CA ASP A 214 15.02 24.64 35.04
C ASP A 214 13.97 23.69 34.47
N THR A 215 13.96 23.52 33.13
CA THR A 215 12.99 22.68 32.40
C THR A 215 13.65 21.51 31.65
N MET A 216 12.88 20.46 31.40
CA MET A 216 13.26 19.35 30.51
C MET A 216 13.76 19.86 29.15
N ARG A 217 13.12 20.89 28.59
CA ARG A 217 13.50 21.52 27.32
C ARG A 217 14.91 22.09 27.36
N GLU A 218 15.21 22.94 28.34
CA GLU A 218 16.52 23.57 28.49
C GLU A 218 17.64 22.56 28.71
N THR A 219 17.32 21.46 29.38
CA THR A 219 18.28 20.39 29.68
C THR A 219 18.51 19.48 28.46
N LEU A 220 17.44 19.01 27.79
CA LEU A 220 17.53 18.04 26.70
C LEU A 220 17.97 18.66 25.36
N ILE A 221 17.74 19.96 25.15
CA ILE A 221 18.20 20.65 23.92
C ILE A 221 19.74 20.63 23.77
N GLN A 222 20.47 20.45 24.88
CA GLN A 222 21.93 20.31 24.92
C GLN A 222 22.41 18.90 24.54
N ILE A 223 21.53 17.89 24.60
CA ILE A 223 21.84 16.50 24.23
C ILE A 223 21.45 16.22 22.79
N VAL A 224 20.28 16.71 22.36
CA VAL A 224 19.76 16.41 21.03
C VAL A 224 20.53 17.23 19.98
N PRO A 225 21.20 16.57 19.01
CA PRO A 225 22.03 17.22 17.99
C PRO A 225 21.37 18.40 17.30
N SER A 226 22.09 19.52 17.21
CA SER A 226 21.61 20.72 16.51
C SER A 226 21.57 20.55 14.99
N SER A 227 22.35 19.60 14.47
CA SER A 227 22.38 19.18 13.07
C SER A 227 21.09 18.48 12.60
N PHE A 228 20.27 17.98 13.53
CA PHE A 228 19.01 17.31 13.18
C PHE A 228 17.91 18.35 12.89
N PRO A 229 16.93 18.05 12.02
CA PRO A 229 15.83 18.97 11.73
C PRO A 229 15.05 19.36 12.99
N ALA A 230 14.61 20.62 13.09
CA ALA A 230 13.97 21.15 14.31
C ALA A 230 12.75 20.32 14.77
N SER A 231 11.87 19.92 13.85
CA SER A 231 10.71 19.06 14.14
C SER A 231 11.11 17.70 14.72
N VAL A 232 12.18 17.10 14.19
CA VAL A 232 12.76 15.84 14.68
C VAL A 232 13.36 16.03 16.07
N ARG A 233 14.08 17.13 16.29
CA ARG A 233 14.70 17.41 17.60
C ARG A 233 13.67 17.50 18.72
N GLU A 234 12.55 18.16 18.46
CA GLU A 234 11.43 18.23 19.41
C GLU A 234 10.88 16.85 19.78
N GLU A 235 10.64 15.98 18.78
CA GLU A 235 10.17 14.62 19.01
C GLU A 235 11.18 13.77 19.78
N LEU A 236 12.48 13.91 19.48
CA LEU A 236 13.53 13.22 20.22
C LEU A 236 13.61 13.70 21.68
N MET A 237 13.43 14.99 21.96
CA MET A 237 13.36 15.48 23.34
C MET A 237 12.15 14.87 24.06
N VAL A 238 10.97 14.83 23.44
CA VAL A 238 9.78 14.21 24.02
C VAL A 238 10.04 12.73 24.31
N PHE A 239 10.60 12.00 23.34
CA PHE A 239 11.01 10.61 23.51
C PHE A 239 11.93 10.42 24.73
N LEU A 240 12.98 11.24 24.87
CA LEU A 240 13.92 11.15 25.99
C LEU A 240 13.24 11.44 27.34
N VAL A 241 12.28 12.37 27.41
CA VAL A 241 11.48 12.58 28.64
C VAL A 241 10.73 11.32 29.03
N TYR A 242 10.10 10.63 28.08
CA TYR A 242 9.38 9.39 28.36
C TYR A 242 10.32 8.21 28.70
N VAL A 243 11.51 8.15 28.10
CA VAL A 243 12.57 7.20 28.50
C VAL A 243 12.97 7.40 29.97
N LEU A 244 13.11 8.66 30.41
CA LEU A 244 13.44 9.00 31.79
C LEU A 244 12.36 8.56 32.78
N LYS A 245 11.08 8.73 32.42
CA LYS A 245 9.97 8.24 33.24
C LYS A 245 10.00 6.72 33.39
N GLY A 246 10.36 5.99 32.33
CA GLY A 246 10.55 4.54 32.37
C GLY A 246 9.29 3.75 32.74
N GLU A 247 8.11 4.34 32.52
CA GLU A 247 6.82 3.76 32.90
C GLU A 247 6.30 2.83 31.80
N ILE A 248 5.90 1.61 32.18
CA ILE A 248 5.10 0.75 31.31
C ILE A 248 3.64 1.23 31.43
N PRO A 249 2.97 1.56 30.32
CA PRO A 249 1.60 2.06 30.35
C PRO A 249 0.61 1.04 30.92
N ASP A 250 -0.34 1.50 31.74
CA ASP A 250 -1.42 0.66 32.28
C ASP A 250 -2.57 0.42 31.28
N ASN A 251 -2.60 1.19 30.18
CA ASN A 251 -3.60 1.06 29.12
C ASN A 251 -3.26 -0.07 28.14
N ASP A 252 -4.23 -0.42 27.28
CA ASP A 252 -4.03 -1.43 26.24
C ASP A 252 -2.94 -1.00 25.24
N PRO A 253 -2.10 -1.91 24.70
CA PRO A 253 -1.09 -1.53 23.69
C PRO A 253 -1.68 -0.81 22.48
N LEU A 254 -2.90 -1.17 22.04
CA LEU A 254 -3.58 -0.49 20.93
C LEU A 254 -3.98 0.94 21.30
N GLU A 255 -4.53 1.14 22.49
CA GLU A 255 -4.86 2.47 23.00
C GLU A 255 -3.60 3.33 23.15
N TYR A 256 -2.48 2.72 23.55
CA TYR A 256 -1.20 3.42 23.67
C TYR A 256 -0.65 3.88 22.31
N SER A 257 -0.74 3.05 21.26
CA SER A 257 -0.20 3.37 19.94
C SER A 257 -0.75 4.69 19.36
N PHE A 258 -2.04 4.97 19.55
CA PHE A 258 -2.63 6.23 19.05
C PHE A 258 -2.12 7.48 19.75
N LYS A 259 -1.63 7.38 20.99
CA LYS A 259 -1.28 8.53 21.84
C LYS A 259 -0.22 9.43 21.21
N PHE A 260 0.70 8.85 20.44
CA PHE A 260 1.86 9.54 19.84
C PHE A 260 1.79 9.64 18.32
N SER A 261 0.64 9.35 17.70
CA SER A 261 0.48 9.33 16.24
C SER A 261 0.77 10.69 15.56
N SER A 262 0.72 11.80 16.29
CA SER A 262 1.14 13.14 15.83
C SER A 262 2.66 13.37 15.84
N MET A 263 3.45 12.41 16.32
CA MET A 263 4.92 12.43 16.44
C MET A 263 5.51 11.07 16.04
N THR A 264 5.62 10.81 14.73
CA THR A 264 5.98 9.51 14.17
C THR A 264 7.32 8.95 14.67
N ILE A 265 8.33 9.80 14.87
CA ILE A 265 9.66 9.36 15.31
C ILE A 265 9.60 8.99 16.79
N ALA A 266 8.95 9.83 17.60
CA ALA A 266 8.77 9.53 19.02
C ALA A 266 7.98 8.24 19.22
N GLU A 267 6.88 8.04 18.50
CA GLU A 267 6.07 6.82 18.58
C GLU A 267 6.91 5.56 18.30
N THR A 268 7.67 5.58 17.20
CA THR A 268 8.49 4.42 16.78
C THR A 268 9.54 4.07 17.85
N LEU A 269 10.26 5.07 18.34
CA LEU A 269 11.30 4.88 19.35
C LEU A 269 10.73 4.48 20.72
N LEU A 270 9.58 5.04 21.12
CA LEU A 270 8.90 4.67 22.36
C LEU A 270 8.40 3.23 22.33
N ASN A 271 7.82 2.79 21.22
CA ASN A 271 7.41 1.41 21.04
C ASN A 271 8.59 0.45 21.21
N GLY A 272 9.74 0.78 20.63
CA GLY A 272 10.98 0.01 20.82
C GLY A 272 11.50 0.05 22.26
N HIS A 273 11.50 1.22 22.91
CA HIS A 273 11.91 1.38 24.30
C HIS A 273 11.05 0.56 25.27
N LEU A 274 9.73 0.53 25.06
CA LEU A 274 8.80 -0.27 25.85
C LEU A 274 9.14 -1.76 25.81
N MET A 275 9.62 -2.27 24.69
CA MET A 275 10.04 -3.67 24.60
C MET A 275 11.18 -3.99 25.57
N HIS A 276 12.16 -3.09 25.68
CA HIS A 276 13.25 -3.24 26.66
C HIS A 276 12.74 -3.19 28.10
N LEU A 277 11.86 -2.23 28.42
CA LEU A 277 11.27 -2.09 29.76
C LEU A 277 10.48 -3.33 30.17
N ILE A 278 9.70 -3.91 29.26
CA ILE A 278 8.88 -5.10 29.50
C ILE A 278 9.75 -6.33 29.72
N ASP A 279 10.84 -6.47 28.97
CA ASP A 279 11.78 -7.59 29.11
C ASP A 279 12.77 -7.41 30.27
N GLY A 280 12.81 -6.22 30.88
CA GLY A 280 13.79 -5.88 31.91
C GLY A 280 15.23 -5.90 31.36
N THR A 281 15.41 -5.60 30.07
CA THR A 281 16.72 -5.55 29.43
C THR A 281 17.26 -4.13 29.42
N GLU A 282 18.58 -3.99 29.32
CA GLU A 282 19.21 -2.69 29.15
C GLU A 282 18.85 -2.11 27.78
N TRP A 283 18.36 -0.88 27.77
CA TRP A 283 18.03 -0.15 26.54
C TRP A 283 19.27 0.52 25.96
N PRO A 284 19.30 0.80 24.64
CA PRO A 284 20.46 1.39 23.97
C PRO A 284 20.76 2.79 24.48
N SER A 285 22.03 3.17 24.62
CA SER A 285 22.40 4.54 24.98
C SER A 285 22.00 5.53 23.87
N TYR A 286 20.76 6.02 23.92
CA TYR A 286 20.15 6.81 22.84
C TYR A 286 20.94 8.09 22.57
N ALA A 287 21.36 8.81 23.62
CA ALA A 287 22.19 10.00 23.49
C ALA A 287 23.52 9.70 22.78
N LYS A 288 24.10 8.51 23.00
CA LYS A 288 25.39 8.11 22.40
C LYS A 288 25.21 7.84 20.93
N LEU A 289 24.16 7.11 20.58
CA LEU A 289 23.82 6.84 19.19
C LEU A 289 23.52 8.15 18.44
N MET A 290 22.79 9.10 19.04
CA MET A 290 22.56 10.43 18.45
C MET A 290 23.88 11.19 18.22
N THR A 291 24.76 11.21 19.23
CA THR A 291 26.05 11.92 19.16
C THR A 291 26.98 11.30 18.11
N LEU A 292 27.03 9.97 18.03
CA LEU A 292 27.82 9.25 17.02
C LEU A 292 27.26 9.48 15.62
N ALA A 293 25.93 9.50 15.47
CA ALA A 293 25.30 9.79 14.19
C ALA A 293 25.61 11.21 13.71
N GLU A 294 25.51 12.21 14.58
CA GLU A 294 25.87 13.61 14.26
C GLU A 294 27.33 13.76 13.80
N ARG A 295 28.23 12.94 14.35
CA ARG A 295 29.67 12.99 14.03
C ARG A 295 30.08 12.13 12.84
N ASP A 296 29.12 11.51 12.13
CA ASP A 296 29.37 10.50 11.09
C ASP A 296 30.24 9.33 11.57
N GLN A 297 30.14 9.00 12.87
CA GLN A 297 30.89 7.93 13.55
C GLN A 297 30.02 6.73 13.93
N LEU A 298 28.72 6.77 13.60
CA LEU A 298 27.82 5.67 13.87
C LEU A 298 27.98 4.58 12.80
N ASP A 299 28.32 3.38 13.25
CA ASP A 299 28.39 2.21 12.37
C ASP A 299 27.04 1.99 11.67
N PHE A 300 27.11 1.63 10.39
CA PHE A 300 25.92 1.26 9.63
C PHE A 300 25.17 0.10 10.30
N PRO A 301 23.84 0.04 10.15
CA PRO A 301 23.09 -1.14 10.52
C PRO A 301 23.59 -2.37 9.74
N LYS A 302 23.53 -3.54 10.38
CA LYS A 302 23.71 -4.87 9.78
C LYS A 302 22.76 -5.08 8.61
N GLN A 303 21.52 -4.61 8.73
CA GLN A 303 20.56 -4.65 7.62
C GLN A 303 20.93 -3.60 6.57
N ALA A 304 20.86 -3.95 5.29
CA ALA A 304 21.13 -3.00 4.22
C ALA A 304 20.10 -1.86 4.25
N VAL A 305 20.59 -0.63 4.32
CA VAL A 305 19.77 0.59 4.21
C VAL A 305 20.11 1.36 2.95
N SER A 306 19.16 2.17 2.46
CA SER A 306 19.37 3.03 1.29
C SER A 306 20.43 4.10 1.56
N ASP A 307 21.05 4.61 0.51
CA ASP A 307 22.05 5.68 0.64
C ASP A 307 21.44 6.97 1.21
N SER A 308 20.13 7.21 0.99
CA SER A 308 19.42 8.32 1.64
C SER A 308 19.42 8.21 3.17
N VAL A 309 19.28 7.00 3.71
CA VAL A 309 19.35 6.73 5.15
C VAL A 309 20.79 6.85 5.64
N LYS A 310 21.76 6.30 4.90
CA LYS A 310 23.19 6.38 5.27
C LYS A 310 23.68 7.82 5.37
N ASN A 311 23.24 8.67 4.45
CA ASN A 311 23.69 10.06 4.34
C ASN A 311 22.88 11.04 5.22
N THR A 312 21.91 10.54 6.00
CA THR A 312 21.06 11.38 6.86
C THR A 312 21.22 10.95 8.32
N PRO A 313 21.96 11.70 9.16
CA PRO A 313 22.32 11.29 10.52
C PRO A 313 21.16 10.80 11.40
N TRP A 314 20.04 11.53 11.42
CA TRP A 314 18.90 11.16 12.28
C TRP A 314 18.16 9.90 11.78
N LEU A 315 18.12 9.66 10.46
CA LEU A 315 17.58 8.42 9.90
C LEU A 315 18.49 7.24 10.22
N LEU A 316 19.81 7.43 10.12
CA LEU A 316 20.79 6.42 10.49
C LEU A 316 20.69 6.06 11.99
N PHE A 317 20.54 7.06 12.87
CA PHE A 317 20.26 6.85 14.29
C PHE A 317 19.01 5.98 14.51
N ASN A 318 17.89 6.34 13.88
CA ASN A 318 16.64 5.59 14.02
C ASN A 318 16.77 4.13 13.54
N ALA A 319 17.39 3.92 12.38
CA ALA A 319 17.66 2.59 11.84
C ALA A 319 18.57 1.77 12.78
N LYS A 320 19.56 2.42 13.39
CA LYS A 320 20.45 1.75 14.36
C LYS A 320 19.74 1.35 15.64
N CYS A 321 18.87 2.21 16.18
CA CYS A 321 18.05 1.88 17.35
C CYS A 321 17.18 0.64 17.12
N ALA A 322 16.63 0.47 15.91
CA ALA A 322 15.82 -0.70 15.56
C ALA A 322 16.60 -2.02 15.67
N GLU A 323 17.93 -2.03 15.47
CA GLU A 323 18.77 -3.23 15.57
C GLU A 323 18.90 -3.77 16.99
N HIS A 324 18.75 -2.89 17.98
CA HIS A 324 18.92 -3.25 19.38
C HIS A 324 17.63 -3.74 20.03
N LEU A 325 16.50 -3.67 19.32
CA LEU A 325 15.21 -4.05 19.88
C LEU A 325 15.15 -5.55 20.20
N PRO A 326 14.50 -5.95 21.31
CA PRO A 326 14.22 -7.35 21.58
C PRO A 326 13.41 -7.97 20.42
N ASN A 327 13.80 -9.16 19.96
CA ASN A 327 13.05 -9.86 18.94
C ASN A 327 11.89 -10.65 19.57
N TRP A 328 10.65 -10.22 19.33
CA TRP A 328 9.44 -10.90 19.79
C TRP A 328 8.67 -11.61 18.67
N LEU A 329 9.31 -11.85 17.53
CA LEU A 329 8.67 -12.46 16.38
C LEU A 329 8.17 -13.88 16.70
N ASP A 330 8.89 -14.65 17.54
CA ASP A 330 8.48 -15.99 17.93
C ASP A 330 7.13 -16.01 18.68
N ILE A 331 6.87 -14.96 19.47
CA ILE A 331 5.63 -14.77 20.22
C ILE A 331 4.45 -14.60 19.26
N ALA A 332 4.61 -13.72 18.26
CA ALA A 332 3.59 -13.48 17.24
C ALA A 332 3.40 -14.70 16.33
N ILE A 333 4.48 -15.39 15.95
CA ILE A 333 4.44 -16.63 15.16
C ILE A 333 3.64 -17.71 15.89
N LYS A 334 3.87 -17.91 17.19
CA LYS A 334 3.09 -18.87 18.00
C LYS A 334 1.60 -18.53 17.98
N SER A 335 1.24 -17.25 18.11
CA SER A 335 -0.16 -16.81 17.99
C SER A 335 -0.76 -17.12 16.62
N ALA A 336 -0.04 -16.82 15.53
CA ALA A 336 -0.49 -17.14 14.18
C ALA A 336 -0.66 -18.66 13.95
N MET A 337 0.29 -19.49 14.41
CA MET A 337 0.19 -20.96 14.33
C MET A 337 -1.01 -21.51 15.11
N ASN A 338 -1.27 -20.97 16.32
CA ASN A 338 -2.43 -21.34 17.11
C ASN A 338 -3.76 -20.98 16.40
N LEU A 339 -3.81 -19.80 15.77
CA LEU A 339 -4.99 -19.39 15.00
C LEU A 339 -5.20 -20.28 13.76
N ASN A 340 -4.13 -20.59 13.02
CA ASN A 340 -4.17 -21.46 11.85
C ASN A 340 -4.61 -22.91 12.17
N THR A 341 -4.33 -23.40 13.38
CA THR A 341 -4.77 -24.75 13.82
C THR A 341 -6.18 -24.76 14.44
N SER A 342 -6.72 -23.60 14.82
CA SER A 342 -8.00 -23.49 15.53
C SER A 342 -9.25 -23.79 14.69
N ASN A 343 -9.15 -23.73 13.36
CA ASN A 343 -10.26 -23.79 12.40
C ASN A 343 -11.38 -22.75 12.65
N LYS A 344 -11.11 -21.69 13.42
CA LYS A 344 -12.05 -20.60 13.69
C LYS A 344 -11.70 -19.37 12.87
N VAL A 345 -12.74 -18.68 12.40
CA VAL A 345 -12.61 -17.31 11.87
C VAL A 345 -12.46 -16.38 13.07
N VAL A 346 -11.35 -15.67 13.17
CA VAL A 346 -10.99 -14.74 14.24
C VAL A 346 -10.64 -13.41 13.58
N LEU A 347 -11.33 -12.34 13.99
CA LEU A 347 -11.21 -11.00 13.42
C LEU A 347 -10.80 -9.97 14.49
N THR A 348 -10.11 -10.44 15.53
CA THR A 348 -9.58 -9.63 16.63
C THR A 348 -8.24 -10.21 17.05
N LEU A 349 -7.44 -9.47 17.82
CA LEU A 349 -6.22 -10.04 18.37
C LEU A 349 -6.56 -11.22 19.29
N PRO A 350 -5.80 -12.33 19.23
CA PRO A 350 -6.05 -13.50 20.07
C PRO A 350 -5.84 -13.18 21.55
N THR A 351 -4.91 -12.28 21.87
CA THR A 351 -4.76 -11.76 23.24
C THR A 351 -5.71 -10.59 23.46
N SER A 352 -6.75 -10.79 24.27
CA SER A 352 -7.77 -9.76 24.52
C SER A 352 -7.27 -8.56 25.34
N LYS A 353 -7.92 -7.40 25.20
CA LYS A 353 -7.70 -6.19 26.01
C LYS A 353 -7.78 -6.47 27.51
N SER A 354 -8.79 -7.25 27.93
CA SER A 354 -9.00 -7.57 29.35
C SER A 354 -7.87 -8.44 29.91
N SER A 355 -7.31 -9.35 29.09
CA SER A 355 -6.14 -10.15 29.47
C SER A 355 -4.89 -9.29 29.59
N ALA A 356 -4.66 -8.38 28.63
CA ALA A 356 -3.49 -7.49 28.63
C ALA A 356 -3.46 -6.57 29.85
N ARG A 357 -4.60 -6.03 30.27
CA ARG A 357 -4.72 -5.20 31.49
C ARG A 357 -4.44 -5.97 32.79
N ARG A 358 -4.56 -7.30 32.80
CA ARG A 358 -4.40 -8.13 34.01
C ARG A 358 -2.96 -8.61 34.24
N SER A 359 -2.09 -8.62 33.22
CA SER A 359 -0.71 -9.09 33.39
C SER A 359 0.25 -8.53 32.34
N LYS A 360 1.47 -8.21 32.78
CA LYS A 360 2.58 -7.80 31.89
C LYS A 360 2.89 -8.83 30.81
N LYS A 361 2.74 -10.13 31.11
CA LYS A 361 2.95 -11.21 30.15
C LYS A 361 1.92 -11.16 29.00
N ALA A 362 0.64 -10.97 29.31
CA ALA A 362 -0.39 -10.82 28.28
C ALA A 362 -0.24 -9.49 27.53
N TRP A 363 0.18 -8.43 28.21
CA TRP A 363 0.50 -7.15 27.58
C TRP A 363 1.62 -7.33 26.53
N LYS A 364 2.74 -7.98 26.92
CA LYS A 364 3.84 -8.34 26.01
C LYS A 364 3.36 -9.14 24.80
N GLN A 365 2.55 -10.18 25.04
CA GLN A 365 1.99 -11.04 24.00
C GLN A 365 1.18 -10.22 22.98
N ARG A 366 0.26 -9.39 23.47
CA ARG A 366 -0.60 -8.53 22.63
C ARG A 366 0.21 -7.49 21.87
N PHE A 367 1.22 -6.90 22.51
CA PHE A 367 2.10 -5.93 21.85
C PHE A 367 2.95 -6.59 20.76
N ALA A 368 3.49 -7.80 21.01
CA ALA A 368 4.20 -8.57 19.99
C ALA A 368 3.30 -8.89 18.78
N GLU A 369 2.04 -9.28 19.01
CA GLU A 369 1.05 -9.53 17.95
C GLU A 369 0.82 -8.27 17.10
N MET A 370 0.80 -7.09 17.71
CA MET A 370 0.66 -5.81 16.99
C MET A 370 1.93 -5.38 16.27
N SER A 371 3.08 -5.37 16.95
CA SER A 371 4.36 -4.90 16.41
C SER A 371 4.82 -5.75 15.22
N HIS A 372 4.50 -7.05 15.22
CA HIS A 372 4.74 -7.96 14.09
C HIS A 372 3.51 -8.14 13.18
N ARG A 373 2.52 -7.23 13.27
CA ARG A 373 1.38 -7.14 12.36
C ARG A 373 0.70 -8.49 12.12
N LEU A 374 0.29 -9.16 13.19
CA LEU A 374 -0.51 -10.37 13.10
C LEU A 374 -1.78 -10.05 12.32
N ARG A 375 -1.94 -10.69 11.17
CA ARG A 375 -2.98 -10.36 10.19
C ARG A 375 -3.74 -11.60 9.73
N VAL A 376 -4.99 -11.39 9.31
CA VAL A 376 -5.82 -12.40 8.67
C VAL A 376 -5.82 -12.17 7.16
N TYR A 377 -5.53 -13.21 6.39
CA TYR A 377 -5.46 -13.20 4.94
C TYR A 377 -6.45 -14.22 4.35
N GLY A 378 -7.23 -13.80 3.36
CA GLY A 378 -8.13 -14.64 2.59
C GLY A 378 -7.52 -15.06 1.26
N HIS A 379 -7.23 -16.35 1.11
CA HIS A 379 -6.93 -16.94 -0.19
C HIS A 379 -8.24 -17.19 -0.93
N ILE A 380 -8.44 -16.50 -2.05
CA ILE A 380 -9.69 -16.54 -2.82
C ILE A 380 -9.56 -17.58 -3.93
N ASN A 381 -10.58 -18.42 -4.06
CA ASN A 381 -10.72 -19.35 -5.14
C ASN A 381 -11.39 -18.65 -6.34
N HIS A 382 -10.59 -17.97 -7.14
CA HIS A 382 -11.04 -17.16 -8.28
C HIS A 382 -11.87 -17.97 -9.29
N SER A 383 -11.54 -19.24 -9.52
CA SER A 383 -12.26 -20.08 -10.49
C SER A 383 -13.70 -20.34 -10.06
N SER A 384 -13.95 -20.54 -8.76
CA SER A 384 -15.30 -20.65 -8.19
C SER A 384 -16.11 -19.36 -8.33
N LEU A 385 -15.47 -18.23 -8.63
CA LEU A 385 -16.13 -16.97 -8.89
C LEU A 385 -16.30 -16.70 -10.40
N GLY A 386 -15.76 -17.55 -11.29
CA GLY A 386 -15.82 -17.30 -12.74
C GLY A 386 -14.84 -16.22 -13.23
N ILE A 387 -13.85 -15.87 -12.40
CA ILE A 387 -12.77 -14.93 -12.74
C ILE A 387 -11.42 -15.66 -12.73
N VAL A 388 -10.46 -15.09 -13.45
CA VAL A 388 -9.10 -15.61 -13.55
C VAL A 388 -8.08 -14.50 -13.36
N GLU A 389 -6.87 -14.92 -13.01
CA GLU A 389 -5.75 -14.01 -12.88
C GLU A 389 -4.92 -13.99 -14.18
N LEU A 390 -4.58 -12.80 -14.64
CA LEU A 390 -3.66 -12.58 -15.74
C LEU A 390 -2.41 -11.87 -15.24
N VAL A 391 -1.24 -12.32 -15.69
CA VAL A 391 0.05 -11.72 -15.33
C VAL A 391 0.73 -11.18 -16.58
N TYR A 392 0.93 -9.88 -16.65
CA TYR A 392 1.75 -9.25 -17.67
C TYR A 392 3.15 -8.94 -17.11
N LEU A 393 4.18 -9.38 -17.83
CA LEU A 393 5.57 -9.07 -17.54
C LEU A 393 6.17 -8.29 -18.70
N GLY A 394 6.47 -7.01 -18.50
CA GLY A 394 7.12 -6.20 -19.53
C GLY A 394 7.16 -4.72 -19.22
N ALA A 395 7.82 -3.98 -20.09
CA ALA A 395 8.09 -2.55 -19.91
C ALA A 395 7.12 -1.65 -20.69
N ALA A 396 6.25 -2.19 -21.54
CA ALA A 396 5.44 -1.39 -22.46
C ALA A 396 4.10 -0.93 -21.87
N TYR A 397 3.48 -1.77 -21.04
CA TYR A 397 2.17 -1.49 -20.44
C TYR A 397 2.35 -1.30 -18.95
N ARG A 398 2.10 -0.07 -18.50
CA ARG A 398 2.38 0.35 -17.13
C ARG A 398 1.17 0.96 -16.44
N TRP A 399 0.08 1.29 -17.15
CA TRP A 399 -0.99 2.12 -16.60
C TRP A 399 -1.99 1.33 -15.77
N ALA A 400 -2.36 1.93 -14.64
CA ALA A 400 -3.47 1.52 -13.80
C ALA A 400 -4.79 1.36 -14.61
N HIS A 401 -5.59 0.35 -14.27
CA HIS A 401 -6.96 0.15 -14.78
C HIS A 401 -7.77 -0.71 -13.81
N ARG A 402 -9.11 -0.67 -13.89
CA ARG A 402 -10.01 -1.30 -12.90
C ARG A 402 -9.84 -2.80 -12.66
N HIS A 403 -9.27 -3.56 -13.59
CA HIS A 403 -9.01 -4.99 -13.36
C HIS A 403 -7.69 -5.25 -12.62
N MET A 404 -6.87 -4.22 -12.41
CA MET A 404 -5.57 -4.36 -11.78
C MET A 404 -5.68 -4.67 -10.30
N LYS A 405 -5.02 -5.75 -9.88
CA LYS A 405 -4.86 -6.19 -8.50
C LYS A 405 -3.63 -5.55 -7.86
N PHE A 406 -2.50 -5.57 -8.57
CA PHE A 406 -1.29 -4.86 -8.18
C PHE A 406 -0.34 -4.67 -9.37
N ILE A 407 0.59 -3.74 -9.21
CA ILE A 407 1.71 -3.50 -10.12
C ILE A 407 3.00 -3.38 -9.33
N THR A 408 4.08 -3.93 -9.86
CA THR A 408 5.41 -3.78 -9.28
C THR A 408 6.48 -3.68 -10.34
N ARG A 409 7.46 -2.81 -10.12
CA ARG A 409 8.66 -2.72 -10.94
C ARG A 409 9.67 -3.77 -10.49
N LEU A 410 10.29 -4.45 -11.44
CA LEU A 410 11.29 -5.49 -11.19
C LEU A 410 12.68 -5.01 -11.61
N GLY A 411 13.68 -5.23 -10.74
CA GLY A 411 15.07 -4.86 -11.01
C GLY A 411 15.38 -3.38 -10.78
N GLY A 412 16.46 -2.88 -11.39
CA GLY A 412 17.00 -1.54 -11.13
C GLY A 412 16.08 -0.37 -11.54
N MET A 413 16.48 0.84 -11.16
CA MET A 413 15.77 2.10 -11.48
C MET A 413 16.16 2.63 -12.87
N GLY A 414 15.90 1.87 -13.94
CA GLY A 414 16.09 2.32 -15.34
C GLY A 414 14.78 2.38 -16.13
N GLU A 415 14.66 3.27 -17.12
CA GLU A 415 13.42 3.43 -17.91
C GLU A 415 12.92 2.14 -18.58
N SER A 416 13.82 1.17 -18.84
CA SER A 416 13.53 -0.12 -19.46
C SER A 416 13.16 -1.25 -18.48
N SER A 417 13.06 -0.97 -17.17
CA SER A 417 12.79 -2.01 -16.18
C SER A 417 11.40 -2.64 -16.38
N PRO A 418 11.32 -3.99 -16.39
CA PRO A 418 10.06 -4.66 -16.56
C PRO A 418 9.14 -4.41 -15.37
N HIS A 419 7.86 -4.25 -15.66
CA HIS A 419 6.80 -4.22 -14.67
C HIS A 419 6.10 -5.58 -14.68
N MET A 420 5.72 -6.05 -13.50
CA MET A 420 4.78 -7.13 -13.33
C MET A 420 3.43 -6.53 -12.95
N GLN A 421 2.45 -6.72 -13.81
CA GLN A 421 1.06 -6.35 -13.56
C GLN A 421 0.25 -7.62 -13.36
N VAL A 422 -0.58 -7.61 -12.33
CA VAL A 422 -1.50 -8.70 -12.04
C VAL A 422 -2.91 -8.17 -12.11
N MET A 423 -3.74 -8.84 -12.89
CA MET A 423 -5.12 -8.43 -13.20
C MET A 423 -6.09 -9.55 -12.86
N MET A 424 -7.30 -9.19 -12.45
CA MET A 424 -8.43 -10.09 -12.24
C MET A 424 -9.52 -9.78 -13.26
N VAL A 425 -9.89 -10.76 -14.08
CA VAL A 425 -10.84 -10.59 -15.18
C VAL A 425 -11.80 -11.78 -15.29
N PRO A 426 -13.01 -11.61 -15.85
CA PRO A 426 -13.84 -12.75 -16.20
C PRO A 426 -13.20 -13.61 -17.29
N ILE A 427 -13.51 -14.91 -17.31
CA ILE A 427 -12.95 -15.86 -18.30
C ILE A 427 -13.29 -15.44 -19.75
N SER A 428 -14.45 -14.81 -19.95
CA SER A 428 -14.96 -14.40 -21.28
C SER A 428 -14.03 -13.46 -22.05
N VAL A 429 -13.21 -12.65 -21.36
CA VAL A 429 -12.35 -11.62 -21.99
C VAL A 429 -10.89 -12.04 -22.16
N VAL A 430 -10.51 -13.20 -21.63
CA VAL A 430 -9.10 -13.67 -21.61
C VAL A 430 -8.51 -13.74 -23.01
N GLU A 431 -9.23 -14.36 -23.96
CA GLU A 431 -8.74 -14.50 -25.34
C GLU A 431 -8.64 -13.15 -26.06
N GLN A 432 -9.55 -12.22 -25.78
CA GLN A 432 -9.49 -10.87 -26.31
C GLN A 432 -8.24 -10.14 -25.81
N MET A 433 -7.92 -10.27 -24.52
CA MET A 433 -6.71 -9.69 -23.94
C MET A 433 -5.43 -10.36 -24.44
N LYS A 434 -5.38 -11.70 -24.54
CA LYS A 434 -4.23 -12.43 -25.10
C LYS A 434 -3.92 -12.02 -26.54
N ARG A 435 -4.94 -11.77 -27.37
CA ARG A 435 -4.75 -11.26 -28.75
C ARG A 435 -4.13 -9.86 -28.77
N ALA A 436 -4.53 -9.00 -27.83
CA ALA A 436 -3.97 -7.67 -27.69
C ALA A 436 -2.53 -7.71 -27.12
N LEU A 437 -2.27 -8.64 -26.20
CA LEU A 437 -0.98 -8.81 -25.54
C LEU A 437 -0.57 -10.27 -25.45
N PRO A 438 0.12 -10.81 -26.48
CA PRO A 438 0.51 -12.22 -26.52
C PRO A 438 1.42 -12.66 -25.38
N SER A 439 2.14 -11.72 -24.75
CA SER A 439 3.05 -12.00 -23.62
C SER A 439 2.33 -12.06 -22.26
N ILE A 440 1.00 -11.98 -22.23
CA ILE A 440 0.22 -12.11 -21.00
C ILE A 440 0.09 -13.59 -20.63
N MET A 441 0.44 -13.90 -19.39
CA MET A 441 0.31 -15.24 -18.83
C MET A 441 -1.11 -15.39 -18.25
N HIS A 442 -1.88 -16.35 -18.76
CA HIS A 442 -3.11 -16.78 -18.10
C HIS A 442 -2.77 -17.76 -16.98
N VAL A 443 -3.09 -17.39 -15.74
CA VAL A 443 -2.77 -18.19 -14.56
C VAL A 443 -3.82 -19.29 -14.40
N ALA A 444 -3.44 -20.51 -14.75
CA ALA A 444 -4.31 -21.68 -14.57
C ALA A 444 -4.26 -22.22 -13.13
N TRP A 445 -3.17 -21.95 -12.42
CA TRP A 445 -3.01 -22.38 -11.03
C TRP A 445 -2.20 -21.36 -10.24
N SER A 446 -2.62 -21.09 -9.01
CA SER A 446 -1.82 -20.32 -8.06
C SER A 446 -1.98 -20.84 -6.64
N SER A 447 -0.96 -20.64 -5.82
CA SER A 447 -1.03 -21.00 -4.41
C SER A 447 -0.09 -20.14 -3.58
N ARG A 448 -0.56 -19.72 -2.41
CA ARG A 448 0.21 -18.98 -1.41
C ARG A 448 0.47 -19.85 -0.19
N LYS A 449 1.69 -19.73 0.37
CA LYS A 449 2.07 -20.35 1.64
C LYS A 449 2.83 -19.40 2.54
N SER A 450 2.59 -19.56 3.84
CA SER A 450 3.34 -18.96 4.93
C SER A 450 3.82 -20.10 5.84
N ASN A 451 5.11 -20.43 5.78
CA ASN A 451 5.71 -21.55 6.50
C ASN A 451 6.32 -21.04 7.81
N LEU A 452 5.44 -20.73 8.76
CA LEU A 452 5.83 -20.16 10.06
C LEU A 452 6.71 -21.11 10.88
N ASP A 453 6.64 -22.41 10.59
CA ASP A 453 7.44 -23.48 11.19
C ASP A 453 8.93 -23.43 10.80
N LEU A 454 9.29 -22.70 9.73
CA LEU A 454 10.70 -22.46 9.36
C LEU A 454 11.42 -21.48 10.29
N PHE A 455 10.71 -20.80 11.20
CA PHE A 455 11.35 -19.86 12.12
C PHE A 455 11.94 -20.58 13.34
N HIS A 456 13.26 -20.56 13.47
CA HIS A 456 13.96 -21.19 14.58
C HIS A 456 13.96 -20.28 15.82
N THR A 457 12.99 -20.49 16.70
CA THR A 457 12.74 -19.66 17.89
C THR A 457 13.99 -19.38 18.73
N LYS A 458 14.85 -20.37 18.99
CA LYS A 458 16.05 -20.16 19.84
C LYS A 458 17.13 -19.32 19.16
N LEU A 459 17.16 -19.30 17.83
CA LEU A 459 18.17 -18.57 17.05
C LEU A 459 17.63 -17.25 16.52
N GLY A 460 16.31 -17.00 16.63
CA GLY A 460 15.67 -15.78 16.18
C GLY A 460 15.76 -15.55 14.67
N LYS A 461 15.87 -16.63 13.87
CA LYS A 461 16.09 -16.56 12.43
C LYS A 461 15.26 -17.57 11.64
N TRP A 462 15.06 -17.28 10.36
CA TRP A 462 14.41 -18.18 9.42
C TRP A 462 15.40 -19.19 8.84
N GLU A 463 15.04 -20.47 8.87
CA GLU A 463 15.85 -21.54 8.31
C GLU A 463 15.44 -21.83 6.86
N VAL A 464 16.13 -21.17 5.92
CA VAL A 464 15.94 -21.40 4.48
C VAL A 464 17.04 -22.32 3.96
N SER A 465 16.64 -23.49 3.46
CA SER A 465 17.58 -24.42 2.83
C SER A 465 17.81 -24.03 1.36
N GLN A 466 18.87 -23.25 1.12
CA GLN A 466 19.28 -22.85 -0.23
C GLN A 466 19.50 -24.08 -1.13
N GLU A 467 20.15 -25.12 -0.61
CA GLU A 467 20.41 -26.37 -1.32
C GLU A 467 19.11 -27.03 -1.82
N LYS A 468 18.05 -27.11 -1.00
CA LYS A 468 16.76 -27.69 -1.42
C LYS A 468 16.08 -26.87 -2.52
N LEU A 469 16.25 -25.54 -2.51
CA LEU A 469 15.69 -24.68 -3.54
C LEU A 469 16.45 -24.87 -4.86
N VAL A 470 17.78 -24.84 -4.82
CA VAL A 470 18.64 -24.94 -5.99
C VAL A 470 18.60 -26.35 -6.62
N ASN A 471 18.68 -27.41 -5.80
CA ASN A 471 18.63 -28.80 -6.27
C ASN A 471 17.21 -29.26 -6.67
N SER A 472 16.19 -28.42 -6.49
CA SER A 472 14.84 -28.75 -6.96
C SER A 472 14.76 -28.89 -8.48
N LEU A 473 15.62 -28.17 -9.22
CA LEU A 473 15.69 -28.20 -10.69
C LEU A 473 16.16 -29.56 -11.22
N GLU A 474 16.95 -30.31 -10.44
CA GLU A 474 17.44 -31.64 -10.81
C GLU A 474 16.38 -32.74 -10.66
N LYS A 475 15.26 -32.44 -9.98
CA LYS A 475 14.16 -33.38 -9.74
C LYS A 475 12.91 -32.99 -10.53
N GLY A 476 12.21 -33.98 -11.06
CA GLY A 476 10.93 -33.78 -11.72
C GLY A 476 9.80 -33.84 -10.68
N SER A 477 8.77 -33.03 -10.87
CA SER A 477 7.51 -33.11 -10.13
C SER A 477 6.34 -33.15 -11.12
N SER A 478 5.14 -33.40 -10.63
CA SER A 478 3.92 -33.39 -11.45
C SER A 478 2.90 -32.42 -10.90
N ILE A 479 2.04 -31.91 -11.78
CA ILE A 479 0.90 -31.09 -11.37
C ILE A 479 0.00 -31.82 -10.37
N ARG A 480 -0.17 -33.15 -10.50
CA ARG A 480 -0.94 -33.97 -9.53
C ARG A 480 -0.36 -33.87 -8.12
N ARG A 481 0.98 -33.87 -7.99
CA ARG A 481 1.65 -33.72 -6.70
C ARG A 481 1.48 -32.30 -6.14
N LEU A 482 1.62 -31.28 -6.99
CA LEU A 482 1.35 -29.90 -6.60
C LEU A 482 -0.09 -29.72 -6.11
N LEU A 483 -1.08 -30.23 -6.84
CA LEU A 483 -2.49 -30.16 -6.46
C LEU A 483 -2.77 -30.95 -5.17
N LYS A 484 -2.10 -32.09 -4.95
CA LYS A 484 -2.21 -32.83 -3.69
C LYS A 484 -1.66 -32.04 -2.49
N ASP A 485 -0.52 -31.38 -2.67
CA ASP A 485 0.19 -30.69 -1.58
C ASP A 485 -0.37 -29.28 -1.31
N PHE A 486 -0.94 -28.63 -2.33
CA PHE A 486 -1.25 -27.20 -2.34
C PHE A 486 -2.58 -26.83 -3.01
N GLY A 487 -3.20 -27.75 -3.74
CA GLY A 487 -4.40 -27.48 -4.53
C GLY A 487 -5.62 -27.19 -3.65
N GLU A 488 -6.50 -26.37 -4.18
CA GLU A 488 -7.83 -26.13 -3.61
C GLU A 488 -8.84 -26.99 -4.36
N ASN A 489 -9.92 -27.38 -3.68
CA ASN A 489 -11.02 -28.08 -4.34
C ASN A 489 -11.70 -27.08 -5.29
N ASN A 490 -11.56 -27.27 -6.60
CA ASN A 490 -12.34 -26.52 -7.58
C ASN A 490 -13.83 -26.75 -7.28
N ALA A 491 -14.59 -25.67 -7.08
CA ALA A 491 -16.04 -25.78 -7.08
C ALA A 491 -16.48 -26.11 -8.52
N SER A 492 -17.47 -26.99 -8.65
CA SER A 492 -18.03 -27.35 -9.96
C SER A 492 -18.93 -26.25 -10.54
N GLU A 493 -19.41 -25.35 -9.69
CA GLU A 493 -20.36 -24.28 -10.05
C GLU A 493 -19.80 -22.92 -9.67
N ILE A 494 -20.09 -21.92 -10.51
CA ILE A 494 -19.76 -20.52 -10.24
C ILE A 494 -20.70 -20.01 -9.15
N TYR A 495 -20.13 -19.44 -8.10
CA TYR A 495 -20.87 -18.83 -7.00
C TYR A 495 -21.14 -17.35 -7.29
N PRO A 496 -22.42 -16.92 -7.33
CA PRO A 496 -22.77 -15.52 -7.51
C PRO A 496 -22.53 -14.76 -6.20
N LEU A 497 -21.59 -13.81 -6.20
CA LEU A 497 -21.31 -12.97 -5.04
C LEU A 497 -22.32 -11.84 -4.90
N SER A 498 -22.75 -11.59 -3.67
CA SER A 498 -23.38 -10.32 -3.31
C SER A 498 -22.35 -9.21 -3.09
N MET A 499 -22.79 -7.95 -3.19
CA MET A 499 -21.93 -6.79 -2.90
C MET A 499 -21.33 -6.81 -1.48
N GLU A 500 -22.10 -7.30 -0.50
CA GLU A 500 -21.60 -7.45 0.88
C GLU A 500 -20.50 -8.50 1.00
N GLU A 501 -20.65 -9.62 0.29
CA GLU A 501 -19.61 -10.65 0.24
C GLU A 501 -18.36 -10.14 -0.50
N ALA A 502 -18.53 -9.38 -1.59
CA ALA A 502 -17.42 -8.75 -2.31
C ALA A 502 -16.62 -7.80 -1.41
N LYS A 503 -17.31 -6.93 -0.63
CA LYS A 503 -16.68 -6.07 0.38
C LYS A 503 -15.88 -6.86 1.42
N MET A 504 -16.44 -7.97 1.92
CA MET A 504 -15.74 -8.80 2.90
C MET A 504 -14.56 -9.58 2.30
N ILE A 505 -14.64 -9.94 1.02
CA ILE A 505 -13.51 -10.51 0.29
C ILE A 505 -12.40 -9.46 0.13
N ASP A 506 -12.73 -8.25 -0.35
CA ASP A 506 -11.79 -7.13 -0.49
C ASP A 506 -11.05 -6.84 0.83
N LEU A 507 -11.77 -6.81 1.96
CA LEU A 507 -11.21 -6.59 3.29
C LEU A 507 -10.07 -7.56 3.64
N VAL A 508 -10.21 -8.85 3.31
CA VAL A 508 -9.25 -9.88 3.73
C VAL A 508 -8.33 -10.36 2.60
N ALA A 509 -8.63 -10.06 1.35
CA ALA A 509 -7.83 -10.48 0.19
C ALA A 509 -6.40 -9.94 0.23
N GLU A 510 -6.22 -8.77 0.84
CA GLU A 510 -4.90 -8.19 1.04
C GLU A 510 -4.13 -8.80 2.23
N GLY A 511 -4.86 -9.15 3.28
CA GLY A 511 -4.31 -9.34 4.61
C GLY A 511 -4.52 -8.09 5.46
N VAL A 512 -5.43 -8.15 6.43
CA VAL A 512 -5.71 -7.05 7.36
C VAL A 512 -5.18 -7.36 8.75
N ASP A 513 -4.49 -6.40 9.35
CA ASP A 513 -3.93 -6.53 10.69
C ASP A 513 -5.08 -6.67 11.71
N LEU A 514 -5.02 -7.69 12.57
CA LEU A 514 -6.09 -7.98 13.52
C LEU A 514 -6.35 -6.86 14.52
N SER A 515 -5.33 -6.03 14.78
CA SER A 515 -5.46 -4.82 15.59
C SER A 515 -6.36 -3.76 14.95
N TYR A 516 -6.34 -3.64 13.62
CA TYR A 516 -7.18 -2.68 12.89
C TYR A 516 -8.66 -3.07 12.94
N LEU A 517 -8.95 -4.37 12.94
CA LEU A 517 -10.33 -4.86 13.08
C LEU A 517 -10.92 -4.61 14.48
N GLU A 518 -10.11 -4.24 15.46
CA GLU A 518 -10.58 -3.80 16.79
C GLU A 518 -10.86 -2.28 16.88
N ILE A 519 -10.63 -1.54 15.79
CA ILE A 519 -10.92 -0.11 15.65
C ILE A 519 -12.32 0.04 15.02
N PRO A 520 -13.31 0.61 15.73
CA PRO A 520 -14.68 0.74 15.21
C PRO A 520 -14.77 1.51 13.89
N GLU A 521 -13.99 2.60 13.75
CA GLU A 521 -13.94 3.43 12.54
C GLU A 521 -13.48 2.60 11.33
N PHE A 522 -12.54 1.67 11.54
CA PHE A 522 -12.04 0.81 10.48
C PHE A 522 -13.14 -0.08 9.90
N LEU A 523 -13.89 -0.80 10.74
CA LEU A 523 -14.97 -1.67 10.28
C LEU A 523 -16.16 -0.89 9.69
N SER A 524 -16.43 0.31 10.21
CA SER A 524 -17.50 1.17 9.70
C SER A 524 -17.30 1.57 8.24
N ASN A 525 -16.05 1.79 7.80
CA ASN A 525 -15.71 2.06 6.40
C ASN A 525 -16.02 0.89 5.45
N TRP A 526 -16.32 -0.29 5.98
CA TRP A 526 -16.74 -1.48 5.23
C TRP A 526 -18.24 -1.79 5.37
N ASP A 527 -19.03 -0.87 5.95
CA ASP A 527 -20.46 -1.06 6.28
C ASP A 527 -20.74 -2.35 7.08
N SER A 528 -19.78 -2.75 7.92
CA SER A 528 -19.82 -4.03 8.64
C SER A 528 -19.39 -3.87 10.09
N ASP A 529 -19.71 -4.89 10.89
CA ASP A 529 -19.15 -5.10 12.23
C ASP A 529 -18.44 -6.45 12.31
N GLU A 530 -17.77 -6.73 13.43
CA GLU A 530 -17.01 -7.97 13.63
C GLU A 530 -17.89 -9.23 13.50
N LYS A 531 -19.11 -9.18 14.04
CA LYS A 531 -20.03 -10.33 14.07
C LYS A 531 -20.55 -10.62 12.66
N ARG A 532 -20.93 -9.58 11.92
CA ARG A 532 -21.38 -9.65 10.53
C ARG A 532 -20.25 -10.14 9.63
N GLY A 533 -19.07 -9.54 9.71
CA GLY A 533 -17.90 -9.94 8.95
C GLY A 533 -17.53 -11.40 9.19
N ARG A 534 -17.51 -11.85 10.46
CA ARG A 534 -17.27 -13.26 10.82
C ARG A 534 -18.31 -14.20 10.22
N LYS A 535 -19.59 -13.81 10.22
CA LYS A 535 -20.68 -14.61 9.64
C LYS A 535 -20.50 -14.77 8.12
N ILE A 536 -20.26 -13.67 7.41
CA ILE A 536 -20.07 -13.66 5.94
C ILE A 536 -18.82 -14.47 5.56
N ILE A 537 -17.68 -14.22 6.21
CA ILE A 537 -16.45 -14.97 5.93
C ILE A 537 -16.61 -16.46 6.23
N SER A 538 -17.28 -16.81 7.34
CA SER A 538 -17.56 -18.22 7.66
C SER A 538 -18.46 -18.89 6.60
N HIS A 539 -19.40 -18.15 6.02
CA HIS A 539 -20.23 -18.62 4.93
C HIS A 539 -19.41 -18.85 3.65
N LEU A 540 -18.59 -17.88 3.24
CA LEU A 540 -17.70 -18.00 2.07
C LEU A 540 -16.71 -19.17 2.18
N ILE A 541 -16.19 -19.44 3.38
CA ILE A 541 -15.34 -20.61 3.65
C ILE A 541 -16.13 -21.92 3.46
N LYS A 542 -17.37 -21.99 3.98
CA LYS A 542 -18.23 -23.18 3.81
C LYS A 542 -18.55 -23.45 2.34
N GLN A 543 -18.72 -22.39 1.55
CA GLN A 543 -18.93 -22.45 0.11
C GLN A 543 -17.63 -22.71 -0.69
N LYS A 544 -16.48 -22.85 -0.02
CA LYS A 544 -15.16 -23.06 -0.63
C LYS A 544 -14.72 -21.93 -1.57
N ILE A 545 -15.25 -20.73 -1.36
CA ILE A 545 -14.88 -19.51 -2.10
C ILE A 545 -13.57 -18.94 -1.58
N MET A 546 -13.28 -19.15 -0.30
CA MET A 546 -12.02 -18.71 0.29
C MET A 546 -11.51 -19.62 1.39
N LYS A 547 -10.21 -19.48 1.66
CA LYS A 547 -9.55 -20.05 2.83
C LYS A 547 -8.87 -18.93 3.61
N LEU A 548 -8.99 -18.96 4.93
CA LEU A 548 -8.25 -18.03 5.79
C LEU A 548 -6.91 -18.62 6.23
N THR A 549 -5.93 -17.74 6.30
CA THR A 549 -4.62 -17.98 6.92
C THR A 549 -4.23 -16.79 7.78
N TYR A 550 -3.60 -17.05 8.91
CA TYR A 550 -3.05 -16.02 9.79
C TYR A 550 -1.54 -15.96 9.60
N GLU A 551 -1.04 -14.75 9.36
CA GLU A 551 0.37 -14.50 9.05
C GLU A 551 0.92 -13.38 9.95
N VAL A 552 2.24 -13.27 10.04
CA VAL A 552 2.93 -12.16 10.69
C VAL A 552 3.87 -11.49 9.70
N SER A 553 4.20 -10.23 9.96
CA SER A 553 5.17 -9.48 9.19
C SER A 553 6.53 -9.45 9.90
N ASP A 554 7.56 -9.73 9.12
CA ASP A 554 8.96 -9.55 9.51
C ASP A 554 9.61 -8.58 8.53
N THR A 555 10.15 -7.47 9.02
CA THR A 555 10.81 -6.42 8.22
C THR A 555 12.22 -6.82 7.78
N SER A 556 12.81 -7.86 8.38
CA SER A 556 14.13 -8.39 7.98
C SER A 556 14.10 -9.22 6.69
N LEU A 557 12.92 -9.68 6.27
CA LEU A 557 12.74 -10.46 5.05
C LEU A 557 12.63 -9.56 3.81
N VAL A 558 13.47 -9.81 2.81
CA VAL A 558 13.45 -9.10 1.52
C VAL A 558 12.65 -9.85 0.48
N SER A 559 11.97 -9.11 -0.40
CA SER A 559 11.15 -9.67 -1.48
C SER A 559 11.98 -10.04 -2.70
N LEU A 560 11.69 -11.18 -3.32
CA LEU A 560 12.29 -11.66 -4.57
C LEU A 560 11.20 -12.16 -5.51
N SER A 561 11.27 -11.73 -6.78
CA SER A 561 10.47 -12.26 -7.88
C SER A 561 11.30 -13.21 -8.70
N ILE A 562 10.81 -14.43 -8.91
CA ILE A 562 11.44 -15.47 -9.71
C ILE A 562 10.52 -15.79 -10.88
N ILE A 563 11.02 -15.59 -12.09
CA ILE A 563 10.31 -15.88 -13.34
C ILE A 563 11.02 -17.07 -13.96
N ALA A 564 10.30 -18.17 -14.17
CA ALA A 564 10.84 -19.40 -14.73
C ALA A 564 10.09 -19.80 -16.00
N ASN A 565 10.83 -20.21 -17.03
CA ASN A 565 10.30 -20.78 -18.27
C ASN A 565 11.11 -22.03 -18.65
N GLY A 566 10.44 -23.16 -18.86
CA GLY A 566 11.10 -24.41 -19.25
C GLY A 566 10.18 -25.62 -19.11
N LYS A 567 10.75 -26.83 -19.03
CA LYS A 567 9.97 -28.07 -18.93
C LYS A 567 9.10 -28.09 -17.67
N SER A 568 7.81 -28.42 -17.87
CA SER A 568 6.79 -28.32 -16.82
C SER A 568 7.12 -29.10 -15.54
N ASP A 569 7.69 -30.30 -15.67
CA ASP A 569 8.01 -31.15 -14.51
C ASP A 569 9.07 -30.53 -13.58
N ARG A 570 10.05 -29.84 -14.16
CA ARG A 570 11.07 -29.10 -13.41
C ARG A 570 10.51 -27.81 -12.81
N VAL A 571 9.70 -27.08 -13.57
CA VAL A 571 9.02 -25.87 -13.10
C VAL A 571 8.11 -26.20 -11.90
N TYR A 572 7.36 -27.31 -11.96
CA TYR A 572 6.56 -27.80 -10.85
C TYR A 572 7.40 -28.14 -9.61
N SER A 573 8.59 -28.71 -9.80
CA SER A 573 9.51 -29.04 -8.72
C SER A 573 10.03 -27.76 -8.04
N LEU A 574 10.44 -26.77 -8.83
CA LEU A 574 10.87 -25.45 -8.36
C LEU A 574 9.77 -24.78 -7.54
N VAL A 575 8.56 -24.66 -8.10
CA VAL A 575 7.40 -24.08 -7.43
C VAL A 575 7.09 -24.79 -6.12
N SER A 576 7.06 -26.13 -6.12
CA SER A 576 6.83 -26.88 -4.89
C SER A 576 7.91 -26.64 -3.85
N SER A 577 9.17 -26.48 -4.26
CA SER A 577 10.28 -26.27 -3.33
C SER A 577 10.18 -24.90 -2.66
N PHE A 578 9.89 -23.84 -3.43
CA PHE A 578 9.68 -22.50 -2.89
C PHE A 578 8.50 -22.43 -1.92
N LEU A 579 7.36 -23.05 -2.28
CA LEU A 579 6.19 -23.07 -1.41
C LEU A 579 6.38 -23.82 -0.09
N LYS A 580 7.37 -24.73 0.00
CA LYS A 580 7.68 -25.51 1.23
C LYS A 580 8.83 -24.94 2.05
N ASN A 581 9.82 -24.34 1.41
CA ASN A 581 11.12 -24.06 2.03
C ASN A 581 11.43 -22.57 2.13
N THR A 582 10.42 -21.70 2.02
CA THR A 582 10.58 -20.25 2.21
C THR A 582 9.57 -19.70 3.22
N PRO A 583 9.90 -18.63 3.97
CA PRO A 583 9.01 -18.03 4.96
C PRO A 583 7.62 -17.71 4.41
N THR A 584 7.58 -17.00 3.28
CA THR A 584 6.33 -16.74 2.55
C THR A 584 6.60 -16.82 1.06
N SER A 585 5.69 -17.48 0.33
CA SER A 585 5.75 -17.64 -1.12
C SER A 585 4.36 -17.57 -1.73
N TYR A 586 4.26 -16.96 -2.90
CA TYR A 586 3.09 -16.98 -3.76
C TYR A 586 3.51 -17.35 -5.17
N ALA A 587 3.08 -18.52 -5.63
CA ALA A 587 3.46 -19.07 -6.92
C ALA A 587 2.27 -19.13 -7.87
N ARG A 588 2.56 -18.96 -9.16
CA ARG A 588 1.61 -19.01 -10.27
C ARG A 588 2.17 -19.84 -11.41
N LEU A 589 1.29 -20.59 -12.04
CA LEU A 589 1.59 -21.42 -13.21
C LEU A 589 0.59 -21.10 -14.32
N ASP A 590 1.06 -21.18 -15.55
CA ASP A 590 0.22 -21.04 -16.73
C ASP A 590 -0.49 -22.36 -17.05
N GLU A 591 -1.27 -22.37 -18.13
CA GLU A 591 -2.03 -23.53 -18.57
C GLU A 591 -1.15 -24.75 -18.90
N THR A 592 0.05 -24.53 -19.47
CA THR A 592 0.99 -25.61 -19.81
C THR A 592 1.84 -26.04 -18.61
N GLY A 593 1.98 -25.17 -17.61
CA GLY A 593 2.87 -25.33 -16.48
C GLY A 593 4.35 -25.13 -16.81
N GLU A 594 4.65 -24.63 -18.02
CA GLU A 594 6.00 -24.34 -18.47
C GLU A 594 6.46 -22.95 -18.02
N ASN A 595 5.52 -22.06 -17.68
CA ASN A 595 5.81 -20.73 -17.17
C ASN A 595 5.38 -20.60 -15.71
N ALA A 596 6.27 -20.04 -14.88
CA ALA A 596 5.97 -19.74 -13.50
C ALA A 596 6.42 -18.34 -13.09
N VAL A 597 5.64 -17.75 -12.19
CA VAL A 597 6.01 -16.55 -11.45
C VAL A 597 5.89 -16.86 -9.96
N ILE A 598 7.00 -16.73 -9.23
CA ILE A 598 7.08 -16.96 -7.79
C ILE A 598 7.48 -15.64 -7.12
N LEU A 599 6.64 -15.15 -6.22
CA LEU A 599 6.95 -14.04 -5.33
C LEU A 599 7.22 -14.60 -3.95
N THR A 600 8.43 -14.41 -3.44
CA THR A 600 8.86 -14.97 -2.15
C THR A 600 9.50 -13.89 -1.29
N ARG A 601 9.42 -14.05 0.03
CA ARG A 601 10.22 -13.27 0.98
C ARG A 601 11.25 -14.16 1.66
N LEU A 602 12.48 -13.71 1.73
CA LEU A 602 13.65 -14.48 2.15
C LEU A 602 14.56 -13.64 3.06
N PRO A 603 15.35 -14.25 3.95
CA PRO A 603 16.43 -13.55 4.65
C PRO A 603 17.40 -12.94 3.65
N GLU A 604 17.84 -11.70 3.90
CA GLU A 604 18.70 -10.96 2.98
C GLU A 604 19.98 -11.74 2.62
N GLU A 605 20.61 -12.38 3.61
CA GLU A 605 21.81 -13.20 3.45
C GLU A 605 21.64 -14.36 2.46
N SER A 606 20.42 -14.86 2.27
CA SER A 606 20.16 -15.99 1.36
C SER A 606 19.84 -15.57 -0.07
N VAL A 607 19.48 -14.30 -0.29
CA VAL A 607 18.94 -13.87 -1.60
C VAL A 607 20.00 -13.85 -2.68
N TYR A 608 21.21 -13.39 -2.37
CA TYR A 608 22.29 -13.32 -3.35
C TYR A 608 22.68 -14.72 -3.85
N ASP A 609 22.86 -15.67 -2.93
CA ASP A 609 23.24 -17.05 -3.27
C ASP A 609 22.14 -17.76 -4.05
N ILE A 610 20.87 -17.64 -3.61
CA ILE A 610 19.73 -18.22 -4.32
C ILE A 610 19.61 -17.63 -5.73
N ALA A 611 19.69 -16.31 -5.87
CA ALA A 611 19.52 -15.64 -7.17
C ALA A 611 20.63 -16.01 -8.17
N SER A 612 21.88 -16.05 -7.71
CA SER A 612 23.03 -16.40 -8.55
C SER A 612 23.02 -17.88 -8.95
N GLN A 613 22.81 -18.79 -8.01
CA GLN A 613 22.86 -20.23 -8.27
C GLN A 613 21.67 -20.74 -9.08
N LEU A 614 20.45 -20.24 -8.82
CA LEU A 614 19.27 -20.66 -9.59
C LEU A 614 19.39 -20.29 -11.07
N THR A 615 19.95 -19.12 -11.37
CA THR A 615 20.11 -18.67 -12.76
C THR A 615 21.08 -19.59 -13.51
N SER A 616 22.26 -19.85 -12.93
CA SER A 616 23.26 -20.73 -13.53
C SER A 616 22.76 -22.17 -13.69
N LYS A 617 22.17 -22.73 -12.62
CA LYS A 617 21.67 -24.11 -12.63
C LYS A 617 20.40 -24.30 -13.47
N GLY A 618 19.60 -23.24 -13.63
CA GLY A 618 18.49 -23.22 -14.58
C GLY A 618 18.98 -23.48 -16.00
N ILE A 619 20.03 -22.77 -16.44
CA ILE A 619 20.61 -22.94 -17.78
C ILE A 619 21.10 -24.38 -17.99
N GLU A 620 21.78 -24.97 -17.01
CA GLU A 620 22.24 -26.36 -17.07
C GLU A 620 21.09 -27.38 -17.22
N GLN A 621 19.89 -27.03 -16.72
CA GLN A 621 18.70 -27.89 -16.74
C GLN A 621 17.67 -27.47 -17.81
N ASP A 622 18.05 -26.61 -18.76
CA ASP A 622 17.18 -26.12 -19.85
C ASP A 622 15.93 -25.37 -19.32
N ILE A 623 16.14 -24.52 -18.30
CA ILE A 623 15.12 -23.66 -17.69
C ILE A 623 15.67 -22.24 -17.62
N ASN A 624 15.01 -21.29 -18.26
CA ASN A 624 15.33 -19.89 -18.14
C ASN A 624 14.76 -19.34 -16.84
N ILE A 625 15.63 -18.98 -15.89
CA ILE A 625 15.24 -18.41 -14.60
C ILE A 625 15.78 -16.99 -14.49
N ARG A 626 14.90 -16.06 -14.13
CA ARG A 626 15.27 -14.67 -13.81
C ARG A 626 14.84 -14.35 -12.39
N CYS A 627 15.79 -13.90 -11.60
CA CYS A 627 15.59 -13.45 -10.23
C CYS A 627 15.70 -11.92 -10.19
N MET A 628 14.63 -11.23 -9.80
CA MET A 628 14.58 -9.76 -9.77
C MET A 628 13.98 -9.28 -8.45
N ARG A 629 14.58 -8.26 -7.82
CA ARG A 629 13.97 -7.60 -6.65
C ARG A 629 12.82 -6.69 -7.10
N PRO A 630 11.63 -6.79 -6.49
CA PRO A 630 10.62 -5.75 -6.57
C PRO A 630 11.16 -4.44 -5.98
N THR A 631 11.11 -3.34 -6.73
CA THR A 631 11.62 -2.02 -6.30
C THR A 631 10.53 -1.01 -6.01
N THR A 632 9.40 -1.10 -6.72
CA THR A 632 8.18 -0.36 -6.39
C THR A 632 7.04 -1.35 -6.29
N PHE A 633 6.06 -1.14 -5.41
CA PHE A 633 4.93 -2.04 -5.27
C PHE A 633 3.68 -1.24 -4.91
N ARG A 634 2.68 -1.27 -5.78
CA ARG A 634 1.37 -0.65 -5.56
C ARG A 634 0.28 -1.69 -5.69
N ARG A 635 -0.69 -1.65 -4.78
CA ARG A 635 -1.73 -2.66 -4.64
C ARG A 635 -3.10 -1.99 -4.60
N TYR A 636 -4.06 -2.62 -5.27
CA TYR A 636 -5.41 -2.12 -5.47
C TYR A 636 -6.43 -3.22 -5.14
N THR A 637 -6.23 -3.91 -4.01
CA THR A 637 -7.10 -5.01 -3.57
C THR A 637 -8.18 -4.57 -2.59
N SER A 638 -8.09 -3.38 -2.00
CA SER A 638 -9.09 -2.89 -1.03
C SER A 638 -10.46 -2.59 -1.65
N ASN A 639 -10.58 -2.52 -2.98
CA ASN A 639 -11.87 -2.37 -3.64
C ASN A 639 -12.00 -3.20 -4.93
N LEU A 640 -11.18 -4.23 -5.12
CA LEU A 640 -11.09 -4.93 -6.39
C LEU A 640 -12.38 -5.66 -6.76
N TYR A 641 -12.93 -6.45 -5.85
CA TYR A 641 -14.11 -7.27 -6.11
C TYR A 641 -15.37 -6.40 -6.17
N GLN A 642 -15.52 -5.43 -5.26
CA GLN A 642 -16.65 -4.50 -5.31
C GLN A 642 -16.62 -3.60 -6.56
N ARG A 643 -15.44 -3.18 -7.03
CA ARG A 643 -15.28 -2.37 -8.25
C ARG A 643 -15.63 -3.15 -9.52
N LEU A 644 -15.38 -4.45 -9.52
CA LEU A 644 -15.62 -5.31 -10.70
C LEU A 644 -17.00 -5.98 -10.68
N LEU A 645 -17.72 -5.98 -9.56
CA LEU A 645 -19.04 -6.59 -9.46
C LEU A 645 -20.11 -5.62 -9.97
N LYS A 646 -20.86 -6.02 -10.99
CA LYS A 646 -22.00 -5.26 -11.52
C LYS A 646 -23.25 -5.46 -10.64
N ASP A 647 -24.23 -4.57 -10.79
CA ASP A 647 -25.50 -4.63 -10.06
C ASP A 647 -26.31 -5.92 -10.32
N ASP A 648 -26.11 -6.55 -11.48
CA ASP A 648 -26.74 -7.83 -11.86
C ASP A 648 -26.01 -9.07 -11.30
N GLY A 649 -24.93 -8.87 -10.54
CA GLY A 649 -24.12 -9.93 -9.95
C GLY A 649 -23.08 -10.54 -10.90
N THR A 650 -22.96 -10.02 -12.13
CA THR A 650 -21.92 -10.45 -13.08
C THR A 650 -20.64 -9.63 -12.92
N TRP A 651 -19.54 -10.14 -13.50
CA TRP A 651 -18.25 -9.44 -13.47
C TRP A 651 -18.10 -8.47 -14.64
N ASP A 652 -17.39 -7.38 -14.38
CA ASP A 652 -17.02 -6.41 -15.38
C ASP A 652 -16.07 -6.97 -16.44
N ASP A 653 -16.61 -7.11 -17.65
CA ASP A 653 -15.95 -7.57 -18.86
C ASP A 653 -15.49 -6.42 -19.77
N ASP A 654 -15.67 -5.16 -19.38
CA ASP A 654 -15.18 -4.04 -20.16
C ASP A 654 -13.66 -3.86 -20.03
N VAL A 655 -12.92 -4.54 -20.91
CA VAL A 655 -11.47 -4.40 -21.05
C VAL A 655 -11.06 -3.36 -22.10
N SER A 656 -11.98 -2.51 -22.56
CA SER A 656 -11.72 -1.51 -23.62
C SER A 656 -10.57 -0.57 -23.26
N ALA A 657 -10.49 -0.16 -21.98
CA ALA A 657 -9.41 0.66 -21.47
C ALA A 657 -8.05 0.01 -21.71
N PHE A 658 -7.89 -1.24 -21.27
CA PHE A 658 -6.68 -2.04 -21.48
C PHE A 658 -6.32 -2.20 -22.97
N LEU A 659 -7.32 -2.52 -23.81
CA LEU A 659 -7.13 -2.67 -25.25
C LEU A 659 -6.70 -1.36 -25.93
N SER A 660 -7.19 -0.22 -25.44
CA SER A 660 -6.77 1.10 -25.91
C SER A 660 -5.30 1.35 -25.60
N GLN A 661 -4.84 1.02 -24.38
CA GLN A 661 -3.41 1.12 -24.02
C GLN A 661 -2.55 0.25 -24.93
N ALA A 662 -2.98 -1.01 -25.14
CA ALA A 662 -2.34 -1.97 -26.06
C ALA A 662 -2.12 -1.39 -27.46
N ARG A 663 -3.11 -0.64 -27.98
CA ARG A 663 -3.06 -0.04 -29.32
C ARG A 663 -2.24 1.25 -29.36
N SER A 664 -2.34 2.11 -28.34
CA SER A 664 -1.63 3.38 -28.28
C SER A 664 -0.11 3.18 -28.32
N LYS A 665 0.42 2.26 -27.50
CA LYS A 665 1.85 1.95 -27.47
C LYS A 665 2.37 1.28 -28.74
N ARG A 666 1.57 0.44 -29.40
CA ARG A 666 1.93 -0.12 -30.73
C ARG A 666 2.14 0.99 -31.76
N LYS A 667 1.32 2.05 -31.72
CA LYS A 667 1.48 3.22 -32.61
C LYS A 667 2.75 4.01 -32.27
N GLU A 668 3.06 4.23 -30.99
CA GLU A 668 4.32 4.89 -30.57
C GLU A 668 5.55 4.11 -31.04
N LEU A 669 5.59 2.78 -30.81
CA LEU A 669 6.71 1.92 -31.25
C LEU A 669 6.85 1.86 -32.78
N SER A 670 5.72 1.89 -33.52
CA SER A 670 5.77 1.94 -34.99
C SER A 670 6.29 3.27 -35.53
N LYS A 671 6.12 4.37 -34.78
CA LYS A 671 6.61 5.71 -35.14
C LYS A 671 8.04 5.98 -34.67
N SER A 672 8.56 5.26 -33.68
CA SER A 672 9.98 5.36 -33.28
C SER A 672 10.90 4.44 -34.10
N ASN A 673 10.31 3.49 -34.85
CA ASN A 673 11.01 2.57 -35.75
C ASN A 673 10.82 2.93 -37.24
N ALA A 674 10.18 4.06 -37.53
CA ALA A 674 10.04 4.69 -38.84
C ALA A 674 10.75 6.04 -38.79
#